data_AF-A0A963UDT7-F1
#
_entry.id   AF-A0A963UDT7-F1
#
_cell.length_a   1.000
_cell.length_b   1.000
_cell.length_c   1.000
_cell.angle_alpha   90.00
_cell.angle_beta   90.00
_cell.angle_gamma   90.00
#
_symmetry.space_group_name_H-M   'P 1'
#
loop_
_entity.id
_entity.type
_entity.pdbx_description
1 polymer ?
#
loop_
_entity_poly.entity_id
_entity_poly.type
_entity_poly.pdbx_seq_one_letter_code
_entity_poly.pdbx_strand_id
1 'polypeptide(L)'
;MRRLLLALFLWLATLPVPLPGRAEEAATLIADRVFLTADDLLTAEGAVEVFYKGARLTARRIVYDGATEKLAIEGPITLTDGAGTVILADQAELSRDLTEGVLRSARMVLDEQLQIAADEIARSSGRFTRASRVVASSCQVCPSNPTPLWEIRARRVVHDQTERQLYFDHAQFRVAGVPVFYVPRLRMPDPTLKRSTGFLMPRFRTTTALGPGLKLPYFIAIGDSRDLTLTPYFSASRTRTLEFRYREALRTGSIEVNGALTRDDLRPGDTRGYLFASGEFALPRDFRLGVTLQEVSDDAYLLDYGLEEKDLLESGVSVTRTRRNEHVEASLFRYWSIRSGDDNAVLPTLVGDLSVIRRFTPRLIGGEAQFEFDLHSHRRSSDVSTDANGDGIVDGRDVARASAVVDWRRSWILQNGMVLAGAAQVTADLYSIGQDPAYPGTVTRLLPAAAVELRWPWVRSAGPRGASQVIEPVAQFVWAPDSADAVPNEDSQIVNFDEGNLFDFSRFPGADGRELGSRLNLGLTWTRHDPLGWTLGVTAGRVFRTEDLGQFSTASGLDGTSSDWLVAAHLATPDGLRVMNRMTFDDGLDVSREELLLGYDGGRYDLTAGYLWLVADPAENRLKPTSELVFDAGWDMGANWRGSFTGRYDFEAARATRAALGVAWRTDCATVDLSLSRRFTSSTSVKADTDINLSVILHGVGAGTDGRRYRRSCGP
;
A
#
# COMPACT_ATOMS: atom_id res chain seq x y z
N MET A 1 33.45 69.39 21.52
CA MET A 1 32.67 69.26 20.26
C MET A 1 32.11 67.84 20.08
N ARG A 2 31.31 67.34 21.04
CA ARG A 2 30.65 66.01 20.93
C ARG A 2 29.18 66.00 21.38
N ARG A 3 28.63 67.16 21.76
CA ARG A 3 27.23 67.32 22.17
C ARG A 3 26.35 68.05 21.15
N LEU A 4 26.93 68.55 20.03
CA LEU A 4 26.16 69.18 18.94
C LEU A 4 25.77 68.21 17.80
N LEU A 5 26.37 67.01 17.71
CA LEU A 5 26.07 66.05 16.64
C LEU A 5 24.90 65.11 16.96
N LEU A 6 24.50 64.95 18.23
CA LEU A 6 23.32 64.15 18.60
C LEU A 6 21.99 64.91 18.44
N ALA A 7 22.02 66.25 18.44
CA ALA A 7 20.81 67.05 18.30
C ALA A 7 20.30 67.13 16.85
N LEU A 8 21.17 66.91 15.86
CA LEU A 8 20.80 66.96 14.43
C LEU A 8 20.25 65.62 13.90
N PHE A 9 20.52 64.50 14.58
CA PHE A 9 19.96 63.19 14.21
C PHE A 9 18.56 62.94 14.80
N LEU A 10 18.19 63.65 15.88
CA LEU A 10 16.84 63.54 16.46
C LEU A 10 15.79 64.43 15.75
N TRP A 11 16.19 65.31 14.83
CA TRP A 11 15.28 66.20 14.10
C TRP A 11 14.95 65.76 12.67
N LEU A 12 15.64 64.73 12.14
CA LEU A 12 15.31 64.09 10.85
C LEU A 12 14.46 62.82 10.97
N ALA A 13 14.12 62.38 12.19
CA ALA A 13 13.26 61.22 12.44
C ALA A 13 11.78 61.56 12.71
N THR A 14 11.39 62.83 12.58
CA THR A 14 9.99 63.31 12.72
C THR A 14 9.40 63.77 11.39
N LEU A 15 9.75 63.10 10.28
CA LEU A 15 8.88 63.11 9.10
C LEU A 15 7.71 62.16 9.41
N PRO A 16 6.45 62.62 9.40
CA PRO A 16 5.32 61.71 9.45
C PRO A 16 5.38 60.87 8.17
N VAL A 17 5.84 59.63 8.29
CA VAL A 17 5.53 58.63 7.28
C VAL A 17 4.01 58.54 7.28
N PRO A 18 3.30 58.89 6.19
CA PRO A 18 1.89 58.59 6.13
C PRO A 18 1.78 57.08 6.32
N LEU A 19 1.23 56.66 7.44
CA LEU A 19 0.64 55.33 7.54
C LEU A 19 -0.22 55.20 6.28
N PRO A 20 -0.08 54.15 5.45
CA PRO A 20 -1.08 53.90 4.44
C PRO A 20 -2.40 53.79 5.20
N GLY A 21 -3.20 54.86 5.14
CA GLY A 21 -4.59 54.80 5.52
C GLY A 21 -5.13 53.62 4.73
N ARG A 22 -5.81 52.70 5.42
CA ARG A 22 -6.57 51.64 4.75
C ARG A 22 -7.33 52.30 3.62
N ALA A 23 -6.89 52.11 2.38
CA ALA A 23 -7.75 52.32 1.24
C ALA A 23 -8.91 51.35 1.51
N GLU A 24 -10.07 51.90 1.83
CA GLU A 24 -11.30 51.13 1.82
C GLU A 24 -11.42 50.63 0.38
N GLU A 25 -11.04 49.37 0.13
CA GLU A 25 -11.11 48.79 -1.20
C GLU A 25 -12.55 48.94 -1.70
N ALA A 26 -12.73 49.71 -2.77
CA ALA A 26 -14.05 50.00 -3.30
C ALA A 26 -14.68 48.72 -3.89
N ALA A 27 -15.95 48.46 -3.56
CA ALA A 27 -16.72 47.43 -4.23
C ALA A 27 -16.93 47.82 -5.70
N THR A 28 -16.74 46.88 -6.62
CA THR A 28 -17.07 47.09 -8.04
C THR A 28 -18.48 46.59 -8.29
N LEU A 29 -19.37 47.48 -8.73
CA LEU A 29 -20.75 47.17 -9.09
C LEU A 29 -20.91 47.32 -10.61
N ILE A 30 -21.44 46.27 -11.25
CA ILE A 30 -21.78 46.23 -12.66
C ILE A 30 -23.28 45.91 -12.75
N ALA A 31 -24.03 46.68 -13.53
CA ALA A 31 -25.45 46.44 -13.78
C ALA A 31 -25.87 47.13 -15.09
N ASP A 32 -26.99 46.72 -15.67
CA ASP A 32 -27.56 47.36 -16.85
C ASP A 32 -28.01 48.79 -16.55
N ARG A 33 -28.56 49.01 -15.35
CA ARG A 33 -29.06 50.31 -14.88
C ARG A 33 -28.70 50.52 -13.41
N VAL A 34 -28.24 51.74 -13.08
CA VAL A 34 -27.97 52.18 -11.71
C VAL A 34 -28.64 53.53 -11.48
N PHE A 35 -29.45 53.62 -10.43
CA PHE A 35 -30.17 54.83 -10.03
C PHE A 35 -29.73 55.22 -8.62
N LEU A 36 -29.56 56.52 -8.39
CA LEU A 36 -29.36 57.08 -7.06
C LEU A 36 -30.51 58.06 -6.78
N THR A 37 -31.22 57.85 -5.67
CA THR A 37 -32.31 58.74 -5.24
C THR A 37 -31.78 59.80 -4.25
N ALA A 38 -32.57 60.85 -4.01
CA ALA A 38 -32.19 61.92 -3.08
C ALA A 38 -32.03 61.45 -1.61
N ASP A 39 -32.64 60.31 -1.27
CA ASP A 39 -32.62 59.72 0.07
C ASP A 39 -31.44 58.73 0.27
N ASP A 40 -30.36 58.89 -0.50
CA ASP A 40 -29.14 58.06 -0.45
C ASP A 40 -29.36 56.56 -0.69
N LEU A 41 -30.42 56.25 -1.46
CA LEU A 41 -30.79 54.89 -1.82
C LEU A 41 -30.34 54.61 -3.27
N LEU A 42 -29.38 53.70 -3.42
CA LEU A 42 -28.81 53.27 -4.69
C LEU A 42 -29.49 51.98 -5.14
N THR A 43 -30.14 51.99 -6.31
CA THR A 43 -30.78 50.82 -6.91
C THR A 43 -30.02 50.41 -8.17
N ALA A 44 -29.52 49.18 -8.21
CA ALA A 44 -28.92 48.55 -9.38
C ALA A 44 -29.85 47.45 -9.91
N GLU A 45 -30.13 47.44 -11.21
CA GLU A 45 -31.05 46.52 -11.87
C GLU A 45 -30.50 45.99 -13.20
N GLY A 46 -30.77 44.71 -13.47
CA GLY A 46 -30.39 44.04 -14.71
C GLY A 46 -28.95 43.50 -14.65
N ALA A 47 -28.82 42.17 -14.73
CA ALA A 47 -27.54 41.44 -14.68
C ALA A 47 -26.55 42.00 -13.64
N VAL A 48 -27.02 42.20 -12.40
CA VAL A 48 -26.22 42.86 -11.37
C VAL A 48 -25.10 41.94 -10.92
N GLU A 49 -23.85 42.41 -10.99
CA GLU A 49 -22.67 41.76 -10.44
C GLU A 49 -21.92 42.69 -9.50
N VAL A 50 -21.56 42.20 -8.31
CA VAL A 50 -20.75 42.91 -7.32
C VAL A 50 -19.50 42.11 -7.03
N PHE A 51 -18.34 42.77 -7.07
CA PHE A 51 -17.07 42.21 -6.65
C PHE A 51 -16.53 42.99 -5.44
N TYR A 52 -16.27 42.27 -4.36
CA TYR A 52 -15.75 42.86 -3.12
C TYR A 52 -14.85 41.88 -2.38
N LYS A 53 -13.56 42.22 -2.18
CA LYS A 53 -12.57 41.40 -1.43
C LYS A 53 -12.52 39.91 -1.84
N GLY A 54 -12.61 39.64 -3.14
CA GLY A 54 -12.61 38.27 -3.69
C GLY A 54 -13.97 37.57 -3.66
N ALA A 55 -14.98 38.14 -2.99
CA ALA A 55 -16.35 37.68 -3.10
C ALA A 55 -17.00 38.20 -4.39
N ARG A 56 -17.82 37.36 -5.03
CA ARG A 56 -18.65 37.72 -6.19
C ARG A 56 -20.11 37.47 -5.87
N LEU A 57 -20.94 38.50 -6.00
CA LEU A 57 -22.38 38.43 -5.84
C LEU A 57 -23.04 38.71 -7.19
N THR A 58 -23.96 37.85 -7.64
CA THR A 58 -24.81 38.11 -8.80
C THR A 58 -26.27 38.11 -8.38
N ALA A 59 -27.08 39.04 -8.89
CA ALA A 59 -28.50 39.18 -8.57
C ALA A 59 -29.31 39.83 -9.70
N ARG A 60 -30.66 39.84 -9.60
CA ARG A 60 -31.50 40.62 -10.54
C ARG A 60 -31.55 42.10 -10.18
N ARG A 61 -31.62 42.39 -8.89
CA ARG A 61 -31.74 43.76 -8.35
C ARG A 61 -31.06 43.86 -6.99
N ILE A 62 -30.37 44.97 -6.75
CA ILE A 62 -29.77 45.32 -5.46
C ILE A 62 -30.19 46.73 -5.10
N VAL A 63 -30.67 46.92 -3.88
CA VAL A 63 -30.98 48.22 -3.29
C VAL A 63 -30.06 48.42 -2.09
N TYR A 64 -29.17 49.40 -2.17
CA TYR A 64 -28.32 49.85 -1.08
C TYR A 64 -28.97 51.06 -0.40
N ASP A 65 -29.16 50.99 0.90
CA ASP A 65 -29.64 52.09 1.73
C ASP A 65 -28.46 52.66 2.54
N GLY A 66 -28.03 53.87 2.19
CA GLY A 66 -26.92 54.55 2.85
C GLY A 66 -27.18 54.92 4.32
N ALA A 67 -28.44 55.03 4.74
CA ALA A 67 -28.78 55.34 6.14
C ALA A 67 -28.63 54.13 7.06
N THR A 68 -28.93 52.92 6.56
CA THR A 68 -28.82 51.67 7.34
C THR A 68 -27.57 50.85 7.00
N GLU A 69 -26.82 51.25 5.97
CA GLU A 69 -25.67 50.53 5.40
C GLU A 69 -25.99 49.09 4.98
N LYS A 70 -27.23 48.84 4.59
CA LYS A 70 -27.75 47.51 4.20
C LYS A 70 -28.04 47.40 2.71
N LEU A 71 -27.88 46.18 2.21
CA LEU A 71 -28.19 45.75 0.85
C LEU A 71 -29.42 44.86 0.88
N ALA A 72 -30.53 45.31 0.32
CA ALA A 72 -31.68 44.46 -0.01
C ALA A 72 -31.50 43.93 -1.44
N ILE A 73 -31.41 42.60 -1.57
CA ILE A 73 -31.03 41.92 -2.81
C ILE A 73 -32.18 41.00 -3.23
N GLU A 74 -32.59 41.10 -4.48
CA GLU A 74 -33.60 40.24 -5.11
C GLU A 74 -32.95 39.31 -6.14
N GLY A 75 -33.22 38.02 -6.00
CA GLY A 75 -32.57 36.93 -6.72
C GLY A 75 -33.11 36.62 -8.12
N PRO A 76 -32.58 35.57 -8.77
CA PRO A 76 -31.70 34.55 -8.20
C PRO A 76 -30.34 35.13 -7.77
N ILE A 77 -29.97 34.85 -6.53
CA ILE A 77 -28.72 35.30 -5.91
C ILE A 77 -27.70 34.18 -6.05
N THR A 78 -26.48 34.51 -6.47
CA THR A 78 -25.31 33.63 -6.30
C THR A 78 -24.20 34.44 -5.63
N LEU A 79 -23.77 34.00 -4.46
CA LEU A 79 -22.68 34.60 -3.70
C LEU A 79 -21.56 33.57 -3.55
N THR A 80 -20.39 33.88 -4.10
CA THR A 80 -19.17 33.11 -3.88
C THR A 80 -18.22 33.92 -3.02
N ASP A 81 -17.54 33.27 -2.06
CA ASP A 81 -16.62 33.93 -1.13
C ASP A 81 -15.14 33.76 -1.52
N GLY A 82 -14.86 33.12 -2.65
CA GLY A 82 -13.50 32.82 -3.11
C GLY A 82 -12.80 31.68 -2.34
N ALA A 83 -13.40 31.16 -1.27
CA ALA A 83 -12.86 30.09 -0.43
C ALA A 83 -13.53 28.73 -0.65
N GLY A 84 -14.21 28.56 -1.81
CA GLY A 84 -14.90 27.32 -2.17
C GLY A 84 -16.33 27.19 -1.64
N THR A 85 -16.88 28.24 -1.02
CA THR A 85 -18.30 28.28 -0.64
C THR A 85 -19.12 29.01 -1.69
N VAL A 86 -20.25 28.41 -2.08
CA VAL A 86 -21.24 29.02 -2.97
C VAL A 86 -22.58 29.08 -2.24
N ILE A 87 -23.19 30.26 -2.15
CA ILE A 87 -24.53 30.45 -1.58
C ILE A 87 -25.48 30.91 -2.68
N LEU A 88 -26.60 30.20 -2.81
CA LEU A 88 -27.71 30.50 -3.69
C LEU A 88 -28.91 30.93 -2.84
N ALA A 89 -29.67 31.94 -3.25
CA ALA A 89 -30.86 32.40 -2.51
C ALA A 89 -31.85 33.16 -3.40
N ASP A 90 -33.09 33.31 -2.94
CA ASP A 90 -34.12 34.09 -3.64
C ASP A 90 -34.13 35.56 -3.20
N GLN A 91 -33.83 35.83 -1.93
CA GLN A 91 -33.78 37.16 -1.35
C GLN A 91 -32.68 37.22 -0.30
N ALA A 92 -32.05 38.39 -0.14
CA ALA A 92 -31.11 38.62 0.94
C ALA A 92 -31.16 40.06 1.47
N GLU A 93 -30.90 40.21 2.75
CA GLU A 93 -30.54 41.48 3.38
C GLU A 93 -29.13 41.32 3.93
N LEU A 94 -28.15 41.98 3.31
CA LEU A 94 -26.72 41.85 3.67
C LEU A 94 -26.13 43.19 4.11
N SER A 95 -25.09 43.15 4.92
CA SER A 95 -24.23 44.32 5.18
C SER A 95 -23.46 44.72 3.91
N ARG A 96 -23.01 45.99 3.84
CA ARG A 96 -22.18 46.52 2.74
C ARG A 96 -20.96 45.65 2.40
N ASP A 97 -20.36 45.01 3.41
CA ASP A 97 -19.18 44.16 3.26
C ASP A 97 -19.49 42.68 2.94
N LEU A 98 -20.78 42.33 2.81
CA LEU A 98 -21.31 40.99 2.52
C LEU A 98 -21.00 39.93 3.60
N THR A 99 -20.48 40.33 4.76
CA THR A 99 -20.08 39.40 5.82
C THR A 99 -21.21 39.07 6.80
N GLU A 100 -22.22 39.93 6.89
CA GLU A 100 -23.36 39.79 7.79
C GLU A 100 -24.67 39.90 7.03
N GLY A 101 -25.71 39.26 7.57
CA GLY A 101 -27.06 39.39 7.03
C GLY A 101 -27.80 38.08 6.89
N VAL A 102 -28.97 38.12 6.26
CA VAL A 102 -29.92 37.02 6.18
C VAL A 102 -30.28 36.75 4.72
N LEU A 103 -30.16 35.49 4.31
CA LEU A 103 -30.59 34.98 3.01
C LEU A 103 -31.79 34.06 3.19
N ARG A 104 -32.84 34.24 2.40
CA ARG A 104 -34.09 33.44 2.45
C ARG A 104 -34.15 32.46 1.28
N SER A 105 -34.75 31.29 1.52
CA SER A 105 -34.81 30.16 0.56
C SER A 105 -33.42 29.84 0.02
N ALA A 106 -32.47 29.62 0.93
CA ALA A 106 -31.05 29.62 0.61
C ALA A 106 -30.45 28.22 0.59
N ARG A 107 -29.49 28.01 -0.32
CA ARG A 107 -28.68 26.79 -0.41
C ARG A 107 -27.21 27.17 -0.36
N MET A 108 -26.45 26.54 0.52
CA MET A 108 -25.00 26.67 0.61
C MET A 108 -24.32 25.38 0.12
N VAL A 109 -23.27 25.52 -0.68
CA VAL A 109 -22.45 24.41 -1.19
C VAL A 109 -21.02 24.65 -0.72
N LEU A 110 -20.44 23.65 -0.03
CA LEU A 110 -19.08 23.69 0.50
C LEU A 110 -18.15 22.79 -0.33
N ASP A 111 -17.08 23.37 -0.87
CA ASP A 111 -16.03 22.70 -1.66
C ASP A 111 -16.56 21.82 -2.79
N GLU A 112 -17.68 22.23 -3.40
CA GLU A 112 -18.40 21.45 -4.42
C GLU A 112 -18.83 20.03 -3.99
N GLN A 113 -18.84 19.74 -2.68
CA GLN A 113 -19.15 18.42 -2.15
C GLN A 113 -20.42 18.44 -1.32
N LEU A 114 -20.46 19.22 -0.23
CA LEU A 114 -21.58 19.19 0.72
C LEU A 114 -22.58 20.30 0.44
N GLN A 115 -23.84 19.95 0.20
CA GLN A 115 -24.94 20.89 0.00
C GLN A 115 -25.79 21.01 1.27
N ILE A 116 -26.18 22.23 1.61
CA ILE A 116 -26.99 22.58 2.78
C ILE A 116 -28.13 23.49 2.29
N ALA A 117 -29.34 22.97 2.20
CA ALA A 117 -30.55 23.73 1.89
C ALA A 117 -31.27 24.13 3.17
N ALA A 118 -31.76 25.37 3.25
CA ALA A 118 -32.40 25.93 4.43
C ALA A 118 -33.40 27.02 4.06
N ASP A 119 -34.42 27.21 4.90
CA ASP A 119 -35.38 28.31 4.72
C ASP A 119 -34.75 29.68 4.93
N GLU A 120 -33.77 29.74 5.84
CA GLU A 120 -33.04 30.95 6.18
C GLU A 120 -31.59 30.60 6.53
N ILE A 121 -30.66 31.34 5.94
CA ILE A 121 -29.23 31.32 6.26
C ILE A 121 -28.85 32.72 6.77
N ALA A 122 -28.43 32.81 8.03
CA ALA A 122 -27.92 34.02 8.65
C ALA A 122 -26.40 33.95 8.79
N ARG A 123 -25.70 35.01 8.36
CA ARG A 123 -24.25 35.18 8.49
C ARG A 123 -23.95 36.22 9.56
N SER A 124 -22.92 35.96 10.36
CA SER A 124 -22.48 36.86 11.42
C SER A 124 -20.96 36.94 11.46
N SER A 125 -20.47 38.17 11.36
CA SER A 125 -19.07 38.57 11.50
C SER A 125 -18.10 37.79 10.61
N GLY A 126 -18.57 37.34 9.44
CA GLY A 126 -17.80 36.53 8.50
C GLY A 126 -17.37 35.15 9.00
N ARG A 127 -17.63 34.76 10.26
CA ARG A 127 -17.18 33.48 10.84
C ARG A 127 -18.31 32.45 10.94
N PHE A 128 -19.49 32.87 11.38
CA PHE A 128 -20.59 31.96 11.67
C PHE A 128 -21.67 32.06 10.60
N THR A 129 -22.02 30.91 10.03
CA THR A 129 -23.17 30.77 9.15
C THR A 129 -24.20 29.85 9.80
N ARG A 130 -25.35 30.39 10.15
CA ARG A 130 -26.45 29.67 10.80
C ARG A 130 -27.57 29.40 9.79
N ALA A 131 -27.88 28.14 9.58
CA ALA A 131 -28.99 27.71 8.73
C ALA A 131 -30.13 27.13 9.58
N SER A 132 -31.38 27.44 9.25
CA SER A 132 -32.58 26.94 9.96
C SER A 132 -33.43 26.01 9.09
N ARG A 133 -34.05 24.99 9.70
CA ARG A 133 -34.82 23.92 9.01
C ARG A 133 -34.03 23.33 7.84
N VAL A 134 -32.92 22.69 8.20
CA VAL A 134 -31.85 22.33 7.27
C VAL A 134 -32.04 20.93 6.71
N VAL A 135 -31.70 20.78 5.43
CA VAL A 135 -31.40 19.49 4.78
C VAL A 135 -29.96 19.55 4.26
N ALA A 136 -29.11 18.64 4.72
CA ALA A 136 -27.71 18.55 4.29
C ALA A 136 -27.42 17.19 3.62
N SER A 137 -26.74 17.20 2.49
CA SER A 137 -26.33 15.98 1.75
C SER A 137 -25.15 16.29 0.82
N SER A 138 -24.26 15.31 0.61
CA SER A 138 -23.27 15.38 -0.47
C SER A 138 -23.75 14.76 -1.78
N CYS A 139 -24.92 14.13 -1.77
CA CYS A 139 -25.51 13.54 -2.97
C CYS A 139 -25.99 14.63 -3.93
N GLN A 140 -25.77 14.39 -5.22
CA GLN A 140 -26.38 15.21 -6.25
C GLN A 140 -27.91 15.00 -6.24
N VAL A 141 -28.65 16.08 -5.98
CA VAL A 141 -30.12 16.07 -6.04
C VAL A 141 -30.56 16.31 -7.48
N CYS A 142 -31.30 15.37 -8.07
CA CYS A 142 -31.77 15.47 -9.45
C CYS A 142 -33.24 15.94 -9.50
N PRO A 143 -33.65 16.74 -10.50
CA PRO A 143 -35.03 17.26 -10.58
C PRO A 143 -36.11 16.18 -10.62
N SER A 144 -35.78 15.00 -11.18
CA SER A 144 -36.68 13.84 -11.26
C SER A 144 -36.84 13.09 -9.94
N ASN A 145 -35.85 13.15 -9.05
CA ASN A 145 -35.88 12.53 -7.72
C ASN A 145 -35.32 13.51 -6.68
N PRO A 146 -36.18 14.32 -6.04
CA PRO A 146 -35.75 15.36 -5.10
C PRO A 146 -35.25 14.80 -3.77
N THR A 147 -35.37 13.49 -3.51
CA THR A 147 -34.91 12.86 -2.28
C THR A 147 -33.51 12.30 -2.48
N PRO A 148 -32.46 12.87 -1.86
CA PRO A 148 -31.12 12.33 -1.96
C PRO A 148 -31.04 10.94 -1.30
N LEU A 149 -30.06 10.14 -1.74
CA LEU A 149 -29.81 8.80 -1.19
C LEU A 149 -29.63 8.84 0.33
N TRP A 150 -28.89 9.83 0.82
CA TRP A 150 -28.80 10.12 2.25
C TRP A 150 -28.94 11.62 2.50
N GLU A 151 -29.55 11.99 3.62
CA GLU A 151 -29.63 13.37 4.08
C GLU A 151 -29.58 13.45 5.61
N ILE A 152 -29.10 14.58 6.11
CA ILE A 152 -29.24 14.98 7.50
C ILE A 152 -30.26 16.11 7.55
N ARG A 153 -31.40 15.87 8.17
CA ARG A 153 -32.35 16.93 8.53
C ARG A 153 -32.07 17.43 9.93
N ALA A 154 -32.03 18.74 10.12
CA ALA A 154 -31.80 19.32 11.44
C ALA A 154 -32.65 20.57 11.64
N ARG A 155 -33.00 20.86 12.89
CA ARG A 155 -33.69 22.11 13.24
C ARG A 155 -32.83 23.32 12.89
N ARG A 156 -31.52 23.20 13.13
CA ARG A 156 -30.53 24.25 12.90
C ARG A 156 -29.16 23.64 12.64
N VAL A 157 -28.37 24.28 11.79
CA VAL A 157 -26.95 24.02 11.58
C VAL A 157 -26.16 25.31 11.78
N VAL A 158 -25.02 25.22 12.45
CA VAL A 158 -24.04 26.32 12.52
C VAL A 158 -22.74 25.84 11.89
N HIS A 159 -22.30 26.53 10.85
CA HIS A 159 -20.97 26.39 10.27
C HIS A 159 -20.04 27.42 10.92
N ASP A 160 -18.98 26.96 11.56
CA ASP A 160 -17.87 27.81 12.01
C ASP A 160 -16.73 27.71 10.99
N GLN A 161 -16.52 28.78 10.22
CA GLN A 161 -15.51 28.83 9.16
C GLN A 161 -14.06 28.76 9.69
N THR A 162 -13.84 29.19 10.94
CA THR A 162 -12.50 29.13 11.55
C THR A 162 -12.16 27.71 11.98
N GLU A 163 -13.11 27.02 12.60
CA GLU A 163 -12.95 25.63 13.01
C GLU A 163 -13.14 24.63 11.86
N ARG A 164 -13.77 25.05 10.76
CA ARG A 164 -14.17 24.21 9.60
C ARG A 164 -15.08 23.06 10.03
N GLN A 165 -16.06 23.39 10.88
CA GLN A 165 -16.95 22.44 11.54
C GLN A 165 -18.42 22.82 11.38
N LEU A 166 -19.25 21.81 11.21
CA LEU A 166 -20.71 21.90 11.15
C LEU A 166 -21.33 21.32 12.42
N TYR A 167 -22.13 22.12 13.10
CA TYR A 167 -22.83 21.78 14.32
C TYR A 167 -24.32 21.68 14.07
N PHE A 168 -24.85 20.45 14.01
CA PHE A 168 -26.25 20.16 13.80
C PHE A 168 -26.99 20.02 15.14
N ASP A 169 -28.18 20.62 15.21
CA ASP A 169 -29.07 20.59 16.37
C ASP A 169 -30.33 19.78 16.04
N HIS A 170 -30.61 18.75 16.84
CA HIS A 170 -31.68 17.77 16.59
C HIS A 170 -31.55 17.15 15.19
N ALA A 171 -30.39 16.56 14.91
CA ALA A 171 -30.08 15.94 13.64
C ALA A 171 -30.81 14.60 13.48
N GLN A 172 -31.40 14.36 12.33
CA GLN A 172 -32.00 13.11 11.93
C GLN A 172 -31.35 12.66 10.62
N PHE A 173 -30.61 11.56 10.68
CA PHE A 173 -30.04 10.94 9.50
C PHE A 173 -31.13 10.11 8.81
N ARG A 174 -31.28 10.31 7.50
CA ARG A 174 -32.26 9.61 6.67
C ARG A 174 -31.57 8.98 5.48
N VAL A 175 -32.07 7.81 5.07
CA VAL A 175 -31.65 7.11 3.85
C VAL A 175 -32.90 6.94 2.99
N ALA A 176 -32.84 7.39 1.73
CA ALA A 176 -33.97 7.41 0.80
C ALA A 176 -35.27 7.98 1.44
N GLY A 177 -35.12 9.05 2.24
CA GLY A 177 -36.23 9.70 2.94
C GLY A 177 -36.68 9.03 4.26
N VAL A 178 -36.21 7.82 4.56
CA VAL A 178 -36.56 7.08 5.78
C VAL A 178 -35.60 7.44 6.93
N PRO A 179 -36.09 7.88 8.11
CA PRO A 179 -35.23 8.18 9.24
C PRO A 179 -34.62 6.91 9.84
N VAL A 180 -33.28 6.89 9.95
CA VAL A 180 -32.52 5.74 10.47
C VAL A 180 -32.12 5.95 11.93
N PHE A 181 -31.56 7.11 12.26
CA PHE A 181 -31.20 7.45 13.64
C PHE A 181 -31.27 8.96 13.92
N TYR A 182 -31.46 9.27 15.19
CA TYR A 182 -31.56 10.63 15.71
C TYR A 182 -30.35 10.94 16.61
N VAL A 183 -29.74 12.10 16.41
CA VAL A 183 -28.60 12.60 17.19
C VAL A 183 -28.92 14.02 17.67
N PRO A 184 -29.08 14.25 18.99
CA PRO A 184 -29.42 15.57 19.53
C PRO A 184 -28.41 16.66 19.14
N ARG A 185 -27.12 16.31 19.12
CA ARG A 185 -26.00 17.18 18.75
C ARG A 185 -25.03 16.38 17.90
N LEU A 186 -24.98 16.69 16.61
CA LEU A 186 -24.02 16.08 15.68
C LEU A 186 -22.98 17.12 15.29
N ARG A 187 -21.71 16.76 15.42
CA ARG A 187 -20.57 17.54 14.92
C ARG A 187 -19.98 16.81 13.72
N MET A 188 -19.77 17.54 12.63
CA MET A 188 -19.23 16.99 11.39
C MET A 188 -18.20 17.96 10.80
N PRO A 189 -17.01 17.48 10.39
CA PRO A 189 -16.05 18.33 9.69
C PRO A 189 -16.64 18.79 8.35
N ASP A 190 -16.30 20.00 7.92
CA ASP A 190 -16.58 20.41 6.55
C ASP A 190 -15.69 19.63 5.55
N PRO A 191 -16.01 19.64 4.24
CA PRO A 191 -15.21 18.97 3.21
C PRO A 191 -13.74 19.40 3.10
N THR A 192 -13.36 20.56 3.63
CA THR A 192 -12.00 21.11 3.57
C THR A 192 -11.13 20.65 4.75
N LEU A 193 -11.75 20.17 5.82
CA LEU A 193 -11.05 19.70 7.02
C LEU A 193 -10.60 18.24 6.84
N LYS A 194 -9.29 18.07 6.62
CA LYS A 194 -8.63 16.76 6.46
C LYS A 194 -8.58 15.92 7.72
N ARG A 195 -8.67 16.56 8.89
CA ARG A 195 -8.36 15.90 10.16
C ARG A 195 -9.18 16.50 11.30
N SER A 196 -10.00 15.67 11.94
CA SER A 196 -10.89 16.10 13.03
C SER A 196 -11.12 14.95 14.01
N THR A 197 -11.06 15.24 15.31
CA THR A 197 -11.44 14.29 16.36
C THR A 197 -12.92 13.93 16.27
N GLY A 198 -13.27 12.65 16.35
CA GLY A 198 -14.65 12.19 16.28
C GLY A 198 -14.80 10.70 15.94
N PHE A 199 -16.05 10.25 15.88
CA PHE A 199 -16.37 8.90 15.42
C PHE A 199 -16.11 8.78 13.92
N LEU A 200 -15.46 7.68 13.53
CA LEU A 200 -15.42 7.22 12.14
C LEU A 200 -16.61 6.30 11.88
N MET A 201 -16.78 5.88 10.62
CA MET A 201 -17.89 5.01 10.27
C MET A 201 -17.82 3.66 11.00
N PRO A 202 -18.95 3.20 11.55
CA PRO A 202 -19.04 1.90 12.19
C PRO A 202 -18.85 0.78 11.15
N ARG A 203 -18.32 -0.37 11.60
CA ARG A 203 -18.24 -1.59 10.78
C ARG A 203 -19.00 -2.72 11.45
N PHE A 204 -19.88 -3.38 10.71
CA PHE A 204 -20.58 -4.57 11.17
C PHE A 204 -19.82 -5.79 10.69
N ARG A 205 -19.48 -6.69 11.62
CA ARG A 205 -18.71 -7.89 11.34
C ARG A 205 -19.33 -9.05 12.07
N THR A 206 -19.62 -10.13 11.35
CA THR A 206 -20.15 -11.36 11.92
C THR A 206 -19.25 -12.51 11.52
N THR A 207 -18.63 -13.17 12.50
CA THR A 207 -17.84 -14.38 12.24
C THR A 207 -18.46 -15.60 12.90
N THR A 208 -18.06 -16.81 12.46
CA THR A 208 -18.51 -18.04 13.12
C THR A 208 -17.89 -18.16 14.51
N ALA A 209 -16.65 -17.71 14.66
CA ALA A 209 -15.92 -17.69 15.93
C ALA A 209 -16.43 -16.64 16.95
N LEU A 210 -16.67 -15.40 16.50
CA LEU A 210 -16.97 -14.25 17.36
C LEU A 210 -18.42 -13.76 17.27
N GLY A 211 -19.25 -14.38 16.44
CA GLY A 211 -20.65 -14.01 16.26
C GLY A 211 -20.84 -12.58 15.71
N PRO A 212 -22.07 -12.04 15.76
CA PRO A 212 -22.36 -10.70 15.30
C PRO A 212 -21.73 -9.64 16.21
N GLY A 213 -21.01 -8.70 15.61
CA GLY A 213 -20.39 -7.60 16.33
C GLY A 213 -20.28 -6.29 15.55
N LEU A 214 -19.94 -5.24 16.28
CA LEU A 214 -19.90 -3.86 15.86
C LEU A 214 -18.57 -3.24 16.28
N LYS A 215 -17.81 -2.72 15.30
CA LYS A 215 -16.61 -1.91 15.53
C LYS A 215 -16.96 -0.43 15.46
N LEU A 216 -16.54 0.37 16.45
CA LEU A 216 -16.85 1.81 16.57
C LEU A 216 -15.59 2.69 16.66
N PRO A 217 -14.85 2.92 15.56
CA PRO A 217 -13.59 3.65 15.64
C PRO A 217 -13.81 5.11 16.06
N TYR A 218 -13.03 5.59 17.02
CA TYR A 218 -13.00 6.99 17.47
C TYR A 218 -11.60 7.56 17.26
N PHE A 219 -11.51 8.51 16.34
CA PHE A 219 -10.27 9.17 15.95
C PHE A 219 -9.99 10.37 16.85
N ILE A 220 -8.76 10.49 17.34
CA ILE A 220 -8.28 11.56 18.22
C ILE A 220 -7.08 12.22 17.53
N ALA A 221 -7.26 13.46 17.10
CA ALA A 221 -6.14 14.28 16.62
C ALA A 221 -5.35 14.84 17.81
N ILE A 222 -4.04 14.58 17.85
CA ILE A 222 -3.11 15.04 18.89
C ILE A 222 -2.09 15.98 18.23
N GLY A 223 -2.40 17.29 18.20
CA GLY A 223 -1.62 18.27 17.44
C GLY A 223 -1.61 17.96 15.93
N ASP A 224 -0.64 18.49 15.20
CA ASP A 224 -0.64 18.43 13.73
C ASP A 224 0.00 17.16 13.16
N SER A 225 0.76 16.42 13.96
CA SER A 225 1.57 15.30 13.48
C SER A 225 1.31 13.94 14.14
N ARG A 226 0.39 13.83 15.11
CA ARG A 226 0.13 12.58 15.85
C ARG A 226 -1.34 12.27 15.99
N ASP A 227 -1.79 11.06 15.72
CA ASP A 227 -3.16 10.62 16.02
C ASP A 227 -3.23 9.32 16.82
N LEU A 228 -4.35 9.15 17.50
CA LEU A 228 -4.75 7.92 18.17
C LEU A 228 -6.17 7.56 17.71
N THR A 229 -6.37 6.36 17.19
CA THR A 229 -7.70 5.81 16.92
C THR A 229 -7.98 4.70 17.91
N LEU A 230 -9.06 4.81 18.67
CA LEU A 230 -9.54 3.75 19.57
C LEU A 230 -10.76 3.10 18.95
N THR A 231 -10.73 1.78 18.76
CA THR A 231 -11.83 1.03 18.15
C THR A 231 -12.34 -0.03 19.13
N PRO A 232 -13.39 0.27 19.89
CA PRO A 232 -14.13 -0.73 20.62
C PRO A 232 -14.77 -1.69 19.62
N TYR A 233 -14.60 -2.98 19.84
CA TYR A 233 -15.28 -4.04 19.10
C TYR A 233 -16.12 -4.85 20.09
N PHE A 234 -17.43 -4.68 19.95
CA PHE A 234 -18.42 -5.33 20.79
C PHE A 234 -19.13 -6.42 20.00
N SER A 235 -19.17 -7.64 20.55
CA SER A 235 -20.05 -8.70 20.09
C SER A 235 -21.09 -9.00 21.17
N ALA A 236 -22.29 -9.43 20.76
CA ALA A 236 -23.46 -9.61 21.64
C ALA A 236 -23.23 -10.57 22.84
N SER A 237 -22.11 -11.30 22.87
CA SER A 237 -21.60 -12.01 24.07
C SER A 237 -20.18 -12.56 23.91
N ARG A 238 -19.63 -12.63 22.69
CA ARG A 238 -18.42 -13.43 22.41
C ARG A 238 -17.10 -12.73 22.65
N THR A 239 -17.03 -11.40 22.45
CA THR A 239 -15.78 -10.65 22.56
C THR A 239 -16.01 -9.23 23.05
N ARG A 240 -15.09 -8.76 23.89
CA ARG A 240 -14.90 -7.38 24.30
C ARG A 240 -13.48 -6.99 23.98
N THR A 241 -13.31 -6.33 22.84
CA THR A 241 -12.00 -5.95 22.32
C THR A 241 -11.89 -4.43 22.28
N LEU A 242 -10.73 -3.91 22.65
CA LEU A 242 -10.34 -2.53 22.39
C LEU A 242 -9.10 -2.55 21.49
N GLU A 243 -9.28 -2.18 20.23
CA GLU A 243 -8.17 -1.95 19.31
C GLU A 243 -7.70 -0.51 19.44
N PHE A 244 -6.41 -0.28 19.21
CA PHE A 244 -5.84 1.05 19.13
C PHE A 244 -4.86 1.14 17.95
N ARG A 245 -4.81 2.32 17.35
CA ARG A 245 -3.81 2.68 16.33
C ARG A 245 -3.26 4.06 16.65
N TYR A 246 -1.97 4.14 16.93
CA TYR A 246 -1.24 5.38 17.10
C TYR A 246 -0.36 5.63 15.87
N ARG A 247 -0.35 6.86 15.37
CA ARG A 247 0.54 7.28 14.28
C ARG A 247 1.19 8.59 14.62
N GLU A 248 2.46 8.72 14.26
CA GLU A 248 3.23 9.93 14.43
C GLU A 248 4.12 10.20 13.22
N ALA A 249 4.01 11.40 12.66
CA ALA A 249 4.92 11.93 11.67
C ALA A 249 5.97 12.82 12.36
N LEU A 250 7.24 12.50 12.15
CA LEU A 250 8.40 13.26 12.63
C LEU A 250 9.07 13.95 11.44
N ARG A 251 9.93 14.93 11.71
CA ARG A 251 10.72 15.57 10.64
C ARG A 251 11.66 14.60 9.93
N THR A 252 12.13 13.60 10.66
CA THR A 252 13.10 12.62 10.18
C THR A 252 12.48 11.25 9.94
N GLY A 253 11.16 11.06 10.08
CA GLY A 253 10.62 9.71 10.04
C GLY A 253 9.15 9.60 10.40
N SER A 254 8.70 8.38 10.63
CA SER A 254 7.33 8.07 11.05
C SER A 254 7.30 6.89 12.01
N ILE A 255 6.30 6.87 12.88
CA ILE A 255 6.01 5.77 13.81
C ILE A 255 4.56 5.37 13.61
N GLU A 256 4.30 4.07 13.58
CA GLU A 256 2.96 3.51 13.64
C GLU A 256 2.92 2.38 14.69
N VAL A 257 1.92 2.41 15.57
CA VAL A 257 1.70 1.37 16.59
C VAL A 257 0.25 0.92 16.51
N ASN A 258 0.05 -0.37 16.22
CA ASN A 258 -1.24 -1.03 16.19
C ASN A 258 -1.30 -2.06 17.30
N GLY A 259 -2.44 -2.21 17.95
CA GLY A 259 -2.62 -3.29 18.90
C GLY A 259 -4.06 -3.46 19.32
N ALA A 260 -4.31 -4.53 20.05
CA ALA A 260 -5.60 -4.76 20.65
C ALA A 260 -5.46 -5.53 21.96
N LEU A 261 -6.40 -5.28 22.88
CA LEU A 261 -6.60 -6.06 24.08
C LEU A 261 -8.02 -6.61 24.10
N THR A 262 -8.15 -7.87 24.47
CA THR A 262 -9.38 -8.62 24.30
C THR A 262 -9.66 -9.57 25.44
N ARG A 263 -10.94 -9.67 25.81
CA ARG A 263 -11.51 -10.83 26.52
C ARG A 263 -12.61 -11.44 25.67
N ASP A 264 -12.50 -12.74 25.42
CA ASP A 264 -13.39 -13.47 24.52
C ASP A 264 -13.77 -14.87 25.05
N ASP A 265 -14.69 -15.53 24.35
CA ASP A 265 -15.14 -16.90 24.64
C ASP A 265 -14.26 -17.97 23.96
N LEU A 266 -13.29 -17.59 23.13
CA LEU A 266 -12.39 -18.52 22.46
C LEU A 266 -11.35 -19.07 23.45
N ARG A 267 -10.85 -18.21 24.35
CA ARG A 267 -10.07 -18.60 25.53
C ARG A 267 -10.64 -17.96 26.80
N PRO A 268 -11.65 -18.59 27.42
CA PRO A 268 -12.32 -18.04 28.59
C PRO A 268 -11.36 -17.80 29.77
N GLY A 269 -11.37 -16.58 30.31
CA GLY A 269 -10.54 -16.19 31.46
C GLY A 269 -9.22 -15.51 31.09
N ASP A 270 -8.75 -15.68 29.86
CA ASP A 270 -7.51 -15.06 29.39
C ASP A 270 -7.74 -13.63 28.91
N THR A 271 -6.70 -12.79 29.05
CA THR A 271 -6.64 -11.50 28.37
C THR A 271 -5.67 -11.65 27.21
N ARG A 272 -6.19 -11.57 26.00
CA ARG A 272 -5.45 -11.78 24.75
C ARG A 272 -5.20 -10.46 24.04
N GLY A 273 -4.24 -10.42 23.12
CA GLY A 273 -3.91 -9.21 22.39
C GLY A 273 -2.76 -9.37 21.43
N TYR A 274 -2.47 -8.27 20.73
CA TYR A 274 -1.27 -8.12 19.92
C TYR A 274 -0.77 -6.69 20.01
N LEU A 275 0.52 -6.51 19.74
CA LEU A 275 1.19 -5.22 19.65
C LEU A 275 2.17 -5.25 18.49
N PHE A 276 1.84 -4.51 17.43
CA PHE A 276 2.71 -4.26 16.29
C PHE A 276 3.16 -2.81 16.30
N ALA A 277 4.46 -2.56 16.30
CA ALA A 277 5.03 -1.23 16.14
C ALA A 277 6.03 -1.21 14.99
N SER A 278 5.98 -0.17 14.17
CA SER A 278 6.96 0.08 13.12
C SER A 278 7.41 1.54 13.15
N GLY A 279 8.67 1.75 12.80
CA GLY A 279 9.27 3.07 12.74
C GLY A 279 10.32 3.14 11.64
N GLU A 280 10.29 4.22 10.86
CA GLU A 280 11.24 4.48 9.78
C GLU A 280 11.84 5.87 9.98
N PHE A 281 13.17 5.97 10.04
CA PHE A 281 13.87 7.21 10.36
C PHE A 281 15.06 7.46 9.44
N ALA A 282 15.11 8.62 8.80
CA ALA A 282 16.29 9.14 8.14
C ALA A 282 17.40 9.47 9.16
N LEU A 283 18.56 8.87 8.95
CA LEU A 283 19.81 9.11 9.68
C LEU A 283 20.77 9.95 8.81
N PRO A 284 21.84 10.54 9.40
CA PRO A 284 22.87 11.24 8.63
C PRO A 284 23.52 10.35 7.55
N ARG A 285 24.04 10.97 6.49
CA ARG A 285 24.73 10.30 5.36
C ARG A 285 23.84 9.33 4.57
N ASP A 286 22.56 9.67 4.43
CA ASP A 286 21.55 8.93 3.65
C ASP A 286 21.23 7.54 4.18
N PHE A 287 21.57 7.25 5.43
CA PHE A 287 21.15 6.03 6.10
C PHE A 287 19.67 6.12 6.51
N ARG A 288 18.98 4.98 6.55
CA ARG A 288 17.64 4.84 7.11
C ARG A 288 17.67 3.79 8.20
N LEU A 289 17.04 4.08 9.33
CA LEU A 289 16.82 3.17 10.45
C LEU A 289 15.38 2.67 10.37
N GLY A 290 15.22 1.36 10.19
CA GLY A 290 13.96 0.64 10.38
C GLY A 290 13.91 0.05 11.79
N VAL A 291 12.74 0.11 12.42
CA VAL A 291 12.44 -0.54 13.71
C VAL A 291 11.12 -1.26 13.57
N THR A 292 11.08 -2.54 13.94
CA THR A 292 9.88 -3.36 13.92
C THR A 292 9.74 -4.08 15.25
N LEU A 293 8.52 -4.14 15.79
CA LEU A 293 8.14 -4.95 16.95
C LEU A 293 6.84 -5.64 16.61
N GLN A 294 6.80 -6.97 16.72
CA GLN A 294 5.62 -7.78 16.50
C GLN A 294 5.49 -8.77 17.65
N GLU A 295 4.45 -8.61 18.45
CA GLU A 295 4.16 -9.47 19.60
C GLU A 295 2.68 -9.84 19.63
N VAL A 296 2.40 -11.09 20.02
CA VAL A 296 1.04 -11.64 20.18
C VAL A 296 0.95 -12.35 21.52
N SER A 297 -0.24 -12.40 22.11
CA SER A 297 -0.47 -13.14 23.35
C SER A 297 -0.49 -14.66 23.15
N ASP A 298 -0.88 -15.09 21.95
CA ASP A 298 -0.99 -16.49 21.56
C ASP A 298 -0.99 -16.64 20.04
N ASP A 299 -0.56 -17.81 19.58
CA ASP A 299 -0.30 -18.13 18.17
C ASP A 299 -1.54 -18.00 17.26
N ALA A 300 -2.75 -18.15 17.81
CA ALA A 300 -4.00 -18.12 17.06
C ALA A 300 -4.59 -16.70 16.91
N TYR A 301 -4.12 -15.73 17.70
CA TYR A 301 -4.80 -14.45 17.90
C TYR A 301 -5.07 -13.69 16.58
N LEU A 302 -4.05 -13.57 15.72
CA LEU A 302 -4.17 -12.84 14.46
C LEU A 302 -5.23 -13.45 13.53
N LEU A 303 -5.24 -14.78 13.45
CA LEU A 303 -6.14 -15.55 12.60
C LEU A 303 -7.57 -15.61 13.15
N ASP A 304 -7.76 -15.63 14.47
CA ASP A 304 -9.07 -15.58 15.14
C ASP A 304 -9.76 -14.22 14.94
N TYR A 305 -8.97 -13.14 14.97
CA TYR A 305 -9.49 -11.78 14.80
C TYR A 305 -9.53 -11.31 13.34
N GLY A 306 -9.13 -12.16 12.38
CA GLY A 306 -9.07 -11.83 10.95
C GLY A 306 -8.22 -10.59 10.67
N LEU A 307 -7.05 -10.54 11.31
CA LEU A 307 -6.03 -9.51 11.12
C LEU A 307 -5.13 -9.91 9.94
N GLU A 308 -3.83 -10.05 10.16
CA GLU A 308 -2.87 -10.48 9.14
C GLU A 308 -2.68 -12.01 9.19
N GLU A 309 -2.54 -12.64 8.04
CA GLU A 309 -2.18 -14.07 7.91
C GLU A 309 -0.65 -14.20 7.96
N LYS A 310 -0.09 -13.97 9.15
CA LYS A 310 1.34 -14.14 9.44
C LYS A 310 1.57 -15.47 10.16
N ASP A 311 2.69 -16.10 9.81
CA ASP A 311 3.17 -17.36 10.39
C ASP A 311 4.49 -17.17 11.16
N LEU A 312 5.18 -16.05 10.92
CA LEU A 312 6.44 -15.65 11.54
C LEU A 312 6.34 -14.18 11.98
N LEU A 313 6.69 -13.91 13.23
CA LEU A 313 6.75 -12.58 13.81
C LEU A 313 8.20 -12.09 13.83
N GLU A 314 8.39 -10.81 13.51
CA GLU A 314 9.69 -10.19 13.38
C GLU A 314 9.79 -8.96 14.28
N SER A 315 10.82 -8.93 15.14
CA SER A 315 11.08 -7.82 16.04
C SER A 315 12.57 -7.46 16.03
N GLY A 316 12.93 -6.25 15.66
CA GLY A 316 14.33 -5.88 15.47
C GLY A 316 14.54 -4.49 14.91
N VAL A 317 15.78 -4.26 14.48
CA VAL A 317 16.22 -3.00 13.87
C VAL A 317 17.03 -3.28 12.62
N SER A 318 16.95 -2.38 11.64
CA SER A 318 17.79 -2.39 10.45
C SER A 318 18.33 -1.00 10.14
N VAL A 319 19.54 -0.92 9.59
CA VAL A 319 20.16 0.30 9.12
C VAL A 319 20.61 0.10 7.68
N THR A 320 20.01 0.85 6.75
CA THR A 320 20.24 0.68 5.32
C THR A 320 20.72 1.96 4.65
N ARG A 321 21.56 1.84 3.63
CA ARG A 321 21.92 2.92 2.70
C ARG A 321 22.13 2.35 1.31
N THR A 322 21.43 2.93 0.34
CA THR A 322 21.59 2.58 -1.07
C THR A 322 22.01 3.80 -1.87
N ARG A 323 23.11 3.67 -2.61
CA ARG A 323 23.66 4.65 -3.56
C ARG A 323 23.88 3.94 -4.90
N ARG A 324 24.25 4.72 -5.94
CA ARG A 324 24.44 4.19 -7.31
C ARG A 324 25.38 2.98 -7.39
N ASN A 325 26.47 2.99 -6.62
CA ASN A 325 27.54 1.98 -6.71
C ASN A 325 27.80 1.29 -5.36
N GLU A 326 26.92 1.47 -4.38
CA GLU A 326 27.15 0.97 -3.02
C GLU A 326 25.81 0.70 -2.34
N HIS A 327 25.72 -0.43 -1.67
CA HIS A 327 24.65 -0.78 -0.75
C HIS A 327 25.26 -1.23 0.57
N VAL A 328 24.71 -0.75 1.68
CA VAL A 328 25.09 -1.15 3.03
C VAL A 328 23.81 -1.43 3.79
N GLU A 329 23.72 -2.61 4.38
CA GLU A 329 22.62 -3.02 5.24
C GLU A 329 23.19 -3.71 6.49
N ALA A 330 22.69 -3.36 7.65
CA ALA A 330 22.96 -4.06 8.90
C ALA A 330 21.66 -4.27 9.64
N SER A 331 21.41 -5.47 10.13
CA SER A 331 20.16 -5.83 10.80
C SER A 331 20.40 -6.69 12.03
N LEU A 332 19.48 -6.61 12.98
CA LEU A 332 19.40 -7.50 14.13
C LEU A 332 17.91 -7.75 14.41
N PHE A 333 17.46 -8.96 14.14
CA PHE A 333 16.06 -9.36 14.28
C PHE A 333 15.91 -10.58 15.17
N ARG A 334 14.84 -10.55 15.95
CA ARG A 334 14.27 -11.70 16.60
C ARG A 334 13.11 -12.23 15.77
N TYR A 335 13.18 -13.49 15.39
CA TYR A 335 12.13 -14.23 14.72
C TYR A 335 11.38 -15.12 15.71
N TRP A 336 10.06 -15.20 15.56
CA TRP A 336 9.22 -16.06 16.39
C TRP A 336 8.11 -16.70 15.55
N SER A 337 8.16 -18.02 15.39
CA SER A 337 7.13 -18.76 14.66
C SER A 337 5.87 -18.88 15.51
N ILE A 338 4.72 -18.67 14.86
CA ILE A 338 3.39 -18.92 15.42
C ILE A 338 2.67 -20.05 14.67
N ARG A 339 3.40 -20.81 13.86
CA ARG A 339 2.88 -22.01 13.22
C ARG A 339 2.69 -23.11 14.25
N SER A 340 1.57 -23.81 14.15
CA SER A 340 1.28 -24.97 14.98
C SER A 340 2.30 -26.09 14.71
N GLY A 341 3.05 -26.49 15.73
CA GLY A 341 3.99 -27.61 15.67
C GLY A 341 5.45 -27.18 15.55
N ASP A 342 5.71 -25.89 15.27
CA ASP A 342 7.05 -25.34 15.33
C ASP A 342 7.48 -25.18 16.79
N ASP A 343 8.74 -25.52 17.10
CA ASP A 343 9.36 -25.24 18.38
C ASP A 343 10.39 -24.11 18.22
N ASN A 344 10.08 -22.94 18.78
CA ASN A 344 10.98 -21.79 18.76
C ASN A 344 12.30 -22.04 19.51
N ALA A 345 12.42 -23.11 20.31
CA ALA A 345 13.68 -23.47 20.95
C ALA A 345 14.77 -23.85 19.94
N VAL A 346 14.38 -24.54 18.87
CA VAL A 346 15.28 -25.14 17.87
C VAL A 346 15.36 -24.35 16.56
N LEU A 347 14.58 -23.27 16.45
CA LEU A 347 14.65 -22.35 15.31
C LEU A 347 15.68 -21.23 15.54
N PRO A 348 16.32 -20.72 14.48
CA PRO A 348 17.14 -19.50 14.53
C PRO A 348 16.29 -18.28 14.95
N THR A 349 16.24 -17.98 16.24
CA THR A 349 15.34 -16.95 16.78
C THR A 349 15.97 -15.59 16.92
N LEU A 350 17.30 -15.48 17.02
CA LEU A 350 18.01 -14.20 17.01
C LEU A 350 19.01 -14.22 15.87
N VAL A 351 18.84 -13.33 14.89
CA VAL A 351 19.64 -13.27 13.67
C VAL A 351 20.20 -11.87 13.50
N GLY A 352 21.49 -11.76 13.21
CA GLY A 352 22.16 -10.52 12.89
C GLY A 352 22.90 -10.63 11.55
N ASP A 353 22.68 -9.65 10.70
CA ASP A 353 23.29 -9.58 9.37
C ASP A 353 23.98 -8.23 9.14
N LEU A 354 25.03 -8.24 8.33
CA LEU A 354 25.66 -7.06 7.75
C LEU A 354 26.04 -7.40 6.32
N SER A 355 25.53 -6.65 5.34
CA SER A 355 25.94 -6.75 3.95
C SER A 355 26.50 -5.43 3.44
N VAL A 356 27.65 -5.48 2.77
CA VAL A 356 28.30 -4.34 2.13
C VAL A 356 28.62 -4.71 0.69
N ILE A 357 27.86 -4.14 -0.24
CA ILE A 357 28.02 -4.37 -1.68
C ILE A 357 28.59 -3.11 -2.33
N ARG A 358 29.63 -3.25 -3.15
CA ARG A 358 30.24 -2.15 -3.88
C ARG A 358 30.58 -2.54 -5.31
N ARG A 359 30.08 -1.75 -6.25
CA ARG A 359 30.36 -1.89 -7.69
C ARG A 359 31.46 -0.95 -8.14
N PHE A 360 32.37 -1.44 -8.98
CA PHE A 360 33.47 -0.66 -9.53
C PHE A 360 33.94 -1.19 -10.90
N THR A 361 34.73 -0.39 -11.60
CA THR A 361 35.31 -0.75 -12.90
C THR A 361 36.83 -0.91 -12.72
N PRO A 362 37.37 -2.14 -12.80
CA PRO A 362 38.81 -2.37 -12.69
C PRO A 362 39.58 -1.64 -13.79
N ARG A 363 40.60 -0.84 -13.42
CA ARG A 363 41.36 -0.02 -14.40
C ARG A 363 42.21 -0.85 -15.37
N LEU A 364 42.75 -1.98 -14.92
CA LEU A 364 43.70 -2.78 -15.70
C LEU A 364 43.01 -3.76 -16.66
N ILE A 365 41.93 -4.38 -16.22
CA ILE A 365 41.23 -5.45 -16.97
C ILE A 365 39.90 -4.98 -17.60
N GLY A 366 39.45 -3.75 -17.28
CA GLY A 366 38.15 -3.23 -17.70
C GLY A 366 36.99 -4.08 -17.17
N GLY A 367 35.81 -3.93 -17.77
CA GLY A 367 34.60 -4.63 -17.33
C GLY A 367 34.02 -4.06 -16.04
N GLU A 368 33.02 -4.74 -15.51
CA GLU A 368 32.37 -4.40 -14.25
C GLU A 368 32.74 -5.44 -13.20
N ALA A 369 33.01 -4.99 -11.98
CA ALA A 369 33.27 -5.85 -10.83
C ALA A 369 32.40 -5.42 -9.66
N GLN A 370 31.98 -6.37 -8.86
CA GLN A 370 31.31 -6.15 -7.60
C GLN A 370 32.08 -6.88 -6.49
N PHE A 371 32.22 -6.19 -5.36
CA PHE A 371 32.70 -6.74 -4.11
C PHE A 371 31.54 -6.75 -3.13
N GLU A 372 31.30 -7.89 -2.51
CA GLU A 372 30.29 -8.11 -1.51
C GLU A 372 30.94 -8.70 -0.26
N PHE A 373 30.60 -8.14 0.89
CA PHE A 373 31.04 -8.64 2.18
C PHE A 373 29.83 -8.81 3.08
N ASP A 374 29.62 -10.04 3.52
CA ASP A 374 28.50 -10.42 4.38
C ASP A 374 29.02 -10.93 5.72
N LEU A 375 28.42 -10.47 6.81
CA LEU A 375 28.47 -11.13 8.11
C LEU A 375 27.07 -11.62 8.42
N HIS A 376 26.96 -12.88 8.82
CA HIS A 376 25.73 -13.47 9.30
C HIS A 376 26.00 -14.15 10.64
N SER A 377 25.08 -14.04 11.58
CA SER A 377 25.09 -14.88 12.77
C SER A 377 23.67 -15.12 13.23
N HIS A 378 23.37 -16.35 13.62
CA HIS A 378 22.12 -16.65 14.30
C HIS A 378 22.35 -17.45 15.56
N ARG A 379 21.36 -17.38 16.45
CA ARG A 379 21.34 -18.11 17.71
C ARG A 379 20.00 -18.82 17.92
N ARG A 380 20.08 -20.08 18.31
CA ARG A 380 18.98 -20.90 18.84
C ARG A 380 18.95 -20.78 20.38
N SER A 381 17.80 -21.01 21.00
CA SER A 381 17.70 -20.95 22.46
C SER A 381 17.95 -22.31 23.14
N SER A 382 17.80 -23.40 22.38
CA SER A 382 18.28 -24.72 22.77
C SER A 382 19.82 -24.77 22.76
N ASP A 383 20.41 -25.44 23.75
CA ASP A 383 21.84 -25.76 23.82
C ASP A 383 22.10 -27.25 23.52
N VAL A 384 21.10 -27.98 23.03
CA VAL A 384 21.18 -29.41 22.77
C VAL A 384 21.99 -29.66 21.51
N SER A 385 23.15 -30.33 21.64
CA SER A 385 24.08 -30.57 20.53
C SER A 385 23.77 -31.84 19.73
N THR A 386 22.52 -32.29 19.77
CA THR A 386 22.04 -33.49 19.07
C THR A 386 20.68 -33.19 18.46
N ASP A 387 20.31 -33.94 17.42
CA ASP A 387 18.95 -33.97 16.90
C ASP A 387 18.09 -34.88 17.79
N ALA A 388 17.36 -34.31 18.77
CA ALA A 388 16.54 -35.09 19.69
C ALA A 388 15.17 -35.44 19.11
N ASN A 389 14.68 -34.69 18.13
CA ASN A 389 13.36 -34.85 17.52
C ASN A 389 13.39 -35.74 16.26
N GLY A 390 14.57 -36.05 15.73
CA GLY A 390 14.83 -36.89 14.57
C GLY A 390 14.53 -36.24 13.23
N ASP A 391 14.54 -34.91 13.14
CA ASP A 391 14.22 -34.16 11.92
C ASP A 391 15.44 -33.89 10.99
N GLY A 392 16.63 -34.33 11.41
CA GLY A 392 17.89 -34.16 10.67
C GLY A 392 18.62 -32.85 10.98
N ILE A 393 18.09 -32.01 11.87
CA ILE A 393 18.66 -30.72 12.27
C ILE A 393 19.07 -30.80 13.75
N VAL A 394 20.29 -30.37 14.06
CA VAL A 394 20.74 -30.33 15.45
C VAL A 394 20.02 -29.19 16.19
N ASP A 395 19.37 -29.53 17.30
CA ASP A 395 18.44 -28.66 18.04
C ASP A 395 19.06 -27.32 18.49
N GLY A 396 20.35 -27.31 18.84
CA GLY A 396 21.03 -26.15 19.42
C GLY A 396 22.11 -25.52 18.55
N ARG A 397 22.24 -25.92 17.27
CA ARG A 397 23.32 -25.44 16.38
C ARG A 397 23.31 -23.92 16.27
N ASP A 398 24.46 -23.28 16.47
CA ASP A 398 24.64 -21.85 16.24
C ASP A 398 25.70 -21.64 15.15
N VAL A 399 25.45 -20.71 14.22
CA VAL A 399 26.37 -20.40 13.13
C VAL A 399 26.69 -18.91 13.10
N ALA A 400 27.97 -18.59 12.94
CA ALA A 400 28.43 -17.28 12.50
C ALA A 400 29.28 -17.43 11.25
N ARG A 401 29.05 -16.58 10.25
CA ARG A 401 29.69 -16.61 8.94
C ARG A 401 30.20 -15.22 8.57
N ALA A 402 31.39 -15.16 8.00
CA ALA A 402 31.89 -14.02 7.26
C ALA A 402 32.21 -14.46 5.82
N SER A 403 31.59 -13.83 4.84
CA SER A 403 31.74 -14.14 3.42
C SER A 403 32.25 -12.92 2.66
N ALA A 404 33.22 -13.12 1.79
CA ALA A 404 33.73 -12.11 0.86
C ALA A 404 33.62 -12.66 -0.56
N VAL A 405 32.82 -12.00 -1.40
CA VAL A 405 32.60 -12.37 -2.79
C VAL A 405 33.14 -11.26 -3.68
N VAL A 406 33.95 -11.63 -4.66
CA VAL A 406 34.38 -10.75 -5.75
C VAL A 406 33.90 -11.35 -7.06
N ASP A 407 33.00 -10.67 -7.75
CA ASP A 407 32.62 -11.00 -9.13
C ASP A 407 33.19 -9.98 -10.12
N TRP A 408 33.45 -10.45 -11.33
CA TRP A 408 33.91 -9.64 -12.45
C TRP A 408 33.32 -10.16 -13.74
N ARG A 409 32.88 -9.25 -14.62
CA ARG A 409 32.38 -9.58 -15.95
C ARG A 409 32.82 -8.54 -16.97
N ARG A 410 33.23 -9.01 -18.15
CA ARG A 410 33.52 -8.17 -19.31
C ARG A 410 32.96 -8.79 -20.58
N SER A 411 32.31 -7.97 -21.39
CA SER A 411 31.74 -8.37 -22.67
C SER A 411 32.46 -7.71 -23.85
N TRP A 412 32.53 -8.42 -24.97
CA TRP A 412 33.09 -7.98 -26.24
C TRP A 412 32.10 -8.29 -27.36
N ILE A 413 31.82 -7.29 -28.20
CA ILE A 413 31.01 -7.48 -29.41
C ILE A 413 31.95 -7.88 -30.55
N LEU A 414 31.76 -9.07 -31.09
CA LEU A 414 32.54 -9.62 -32.20
C LEU A 414 32.09 -9.01 -33.54
N GLN A 415 32.92 -9.11 -34.57
CA GLN A 415 32.64 -8.51 -35.88
C GLN A 415 31.36 -9.05 -36.55
N ASN A 416 30.95 -10.26 -36.21
CA ASN A 416 29.73 -10.89 -36.72
C ASN A 416 28.49 -10.64 -35.84
N GLY A 417 28.57 -9.72 -34.87
CA GLY A 417 27.46 -9.34 -33.98
C GLY A 417 27.25 -10.26 -32.77
N MET A 418 28.03 -11.34 -32.63
CA MET A 418 28.03 -12.17 -31.43
C MET A 418 28.61 -11.40 -30.23
N VAL A 419 28.13 -11.70 -29.03
CA VAL A 419 28.66 -11.17 -27.78
C VAL A 419 29.42 -12.28 -27.07
N LEU A 420 30.73 -12.13 -26.95
CA LEU A 420 31.57 -12.96 -26.11
C LEU A 420 31.70 -12.28 -24.74
N ALA A 421 31.54 -13.00 -23.65
CA ALA A 421 31.79 -12.48 -22.31
C ALA A 421 32.69 -13.44 -21.51
N GLY A 422 33.57 -12.86 -20.71
CA GLY A 422 34.34 -13.55 -19.70
C GLY A 422 33.86 -13.08 -18.33
N ALA A 423 33.68 -14.03 -17.42
CA ALA A 423 33.31 -13.76 -16.05
C ALA A 423 34.15 -14.57 -15.08
N ALA A 424 34.34 -14.06 -13.87
CA ALA A 424 34.98 -14.75 -12.77
C ALA A 424 34.29 -14.40 -11.46
N GLN A 425 34.28 -15.34 -10.53
CA GLN A 425 33.82 -15.15 -9.16
C GLN A 425 34.82 -15.81 -8.21
N VAL A 426 35.13 -15.15 -7.10
CA VAL A 426 35.89 -15.75 -6.01
C VAL A 426 35.13 -15.51 -4.73
N THR A 427 34.78 -16.60 -4.05
CA THR A 427 34.10 -16.58 -2.75
C THR A 427 35.07 -17.08 -1.69
N ALA A 428 35.22 -16.32 -0.61
CA ALA A 428 35.97 -16.71 0.57
C ALA A 428 35.06 -16.65 1.80
N ASP A 429 34.86 -17.78 2.47
CA ASP A 429 34.00 -17.88 3.64
C ASP A 429 34.79 -18.30 4.87
N LEU A 430 34.42 -17.76 6.03
CA LEU A 430 34.87 -18.18 7.35
C LEU A 430 33.64 -18.46 8.21
N TYR A 431 33.49 -19.71 8.63
CA TYR A 431 32.41 -20.19 9.48
C TYR A 431 32.93 -20.47 10.89
N SER A 432 32.13 -20.13 11.89
CA SER A 432 32.22 -20.60 13.26
C SER A 432 30.92 -21.34 13.58
N ILE A 433 31.02 -22.63 13.90
CA ILE A 433 29.88 -23.52 14.12
C ILE A 433 29.92 -24.01 15.56
N GLY A 434 28.87 -23.71 16.32
CA GLY A 434 28.69 -24.10 17.72
C GLY A 434 27.61 -25.18 17.86
N GLN A 435 27.69 -25.96 18.95
CA GLN A 435 26.71 -26.98 19.34
C GLN A 435 26.36 -28.00 18.24
N ASP A 436 27.20 -28.23 17.24
CA ASP A 436 27.01 -29.30 16.25
C ASP A 436 28.28 -30.14 16.11
N PRO A 437 28.31 -31.37 16.66
CA PRO A 437 29.48 -32.23 16.60
C PRO A 437 29.75 -32.82 15.21
N ALA A 438 28.82 -32.70 14.25
CA ALA A 438 29.01 -33.21 12.89
C ALA A 438 29.98 -32.35 12.07
N TYR A 439 30.21 -31.10 12.47
CA TYR A 439 31.06 -30.15 11.76
C TYR A 439 32.25 -29.69 12.61
N PRO A 440 33.39 -29.34 12.00
CA PRO A 440 34.46 -28.63 12.69
C PRO A 440 33.96 -27.29 13.22
N GLY A 441 34.39 -26.90 14.43
CA GLY A 441 33.96 -25.63 15.03
C GLY A 441 34.38 -24.38 14.25
N THR A 442 35.37 -24.49 13.35
CA THR A 442 35.73 -23.43 12.40
C THR A 442 36.02 -24.05 11.04
N VAL A 443 35.41 -23.51 9.99
CA VAL A 443 35.60 -23.95 8.59
C VAL A 443 35.95 -22.74 7.74
N THR A 444 36.87 -22.88 6.78
CA THR A 444 37.21 -21.83 5.82
C THR A 444 37.07 -22.38 4.41
N ARG A 445 36.33 -21.69 3.54
CA ARG A 445 36.14 -22.10 2.14
C ARG A 445 36.71 -21.04 1.21
N LEU A 446 37.36 -21.49 0.13
CA LEU A 446 37.78 -20.62 -0.97
C LEU A 446 37.34 -21.26 -2.30
N LEU A 447 36.37 -20.62 -2.95
CA LEU A 447 35.69 -21.15 -4.13
C LEU A 447 35.88 -20.19 -5.31
N PRO A 448 36.90 -20.41 -6.16
CA PRO A 448 37.06 -19.69 -7.41
C PRO A 448 36.21 -20.32 -8.52
N ALA A 449 35.50 -19.51 -9.29
CA ALA A 449 34.78 -19.91 -10.48
C ALA A 449 35.10 -18.98 -11.65
N ALA A 450 35.05 -19.52 -12.87
CA ALA A 450 35.27 -18.76 -14.10
C ALA A 450 34.30 -19.21 -15.18
N ALA A 451 33.84 -18.28 -16.02
CA ALA A 451 32.94 -18.58 -17.10
C ALA A 451 33.33 -17.88 -18.40
N VAL A 452 33.07 -18.57 -19.51
CA VAL A 452 33.09 -18.00 -20.86
C VAL A 452 31.71 -18.18 -21.45
N GLU A 453 31.13 -17.09 -21.92
CA GLU A 453 29.76 -17.03 -22.42
C GLU A 453 29.73 -16.48 -23.84
N LEU A 454 29.01 -17.14 -24.74
CA LEU A 454 28.78 -16.69 -26.10
C LEU A 454 27.28 -16.52 -26.33
N ARG A 455 26.86 -15.30 -26.68
CA ARG A 455 25.49 -14.99 -27.11
C ARG A 455 25.47 -14.65 -28.59
N TRP A 456 24.47 -15.16 -29.32
CA TRP A 456 24.34 -14.91 -30.75
C TRP A 456 22.97 -14.31 -31.13
N PRO A 457 22.77 -13.00 -30.93
CA PRO A 457 21.47 -12.38 -31.20
C PRO A 457 21.19 -12.27 -32.71
N TRP A 458 20.19 -13.00 -33.19
CA TRP A 458 19.62 -12.89 -34.53
C TRP A 458 18.46 -11.92 -34.52
N VAL A 459 18.71 -10.71 -34.99
CA VAL A 459 17.71 -9.64 -35.01
C VAL A 459 17.10 -9.53 -36.39
N ARG A 460 15.77 -9.60 -36.46
CA ARG A 460 15.00 -9.24 -37.65
C ARG A 460 14.11 -8.05 -37.32
N SER A 461 14.53 -6.87 -37.76
CA SER A 461 13.71 -5.65 -37.76
C SER A 461 12.87 -5.63 -39.03
N ALA A 462 11.53 -5.49 -38.93
CA ALA A 462 10.58 -5.51 -40.05
C ALA A 462 10.37 -6.87 -40.74
N GLY A 463 10.00 -7.90 -39.97
CA GLY A 463 9.44 -9.16 -40.49
C GLY A 463 8.06 -9.00 -41.16
N PRO A 464 7.40 -10.10 -41.55
CA PRO A 464 6.06 -10.03 -42.16
C PRO A 464 5.11 -9.21 -41.28
N ARG A 465 4.43 -8.23 -41.89
CA ARG A 465 3.52 -7.28 -41.23
C ARG A 465 4.18 -6.27 -40.28
N GLY A 466 5.51 -6.16 -40.24
CA GLY A 466 6.25 -5.15 -39.48
C GLY A 466 6.79 -5.60 -38.11
N ALA A 467 6.64 -6.88 -37.75
CA ALA A 467 7.09 -7.40 -36.46
C ALA A 467 8.62 -7.36 -36.29
N SER A 468 9.09 -7.08 -35.08
CA SER A 468 10.48 -7.21 -34.68
C SER A 468 10.67 -8.51 -33.91
N GLN A 469 11.72 -9.26 -34.23
CA GLN A 469 12.03 -10.53 -33.57
C GLN A 469 13.51 -10.62 -33.25
N VAL A 470 13.82 -11.19 -32.09
CA VAL A 470 15.18 -11.51 -31.65
C VAL A 470 15.18 -12.98 -31.23
N ILE A 471 16.06 -13.77 -31.83
CA ILE A 471 16.38 -15.13 -31.38
C ILE A 471 17.81 -15.07 -30.85
N GLU A 472 18.03 -15.46 -29.60
CA GLU A 472 19.33 -15.39 -28.93
C GLU A 472 19.67 -16.77 -28.34
N PRO A 473 20.43 -17.60 -29.08
CA PRO A 473 21.11 -18.74 -28.51
C PRO A 473 22.25 -18.26 -27.60
N VAL A 474 22.37 -18.88 -26.44
CA VAL A 474 23.41 -18.61 -25.44
C VAL A 474 24.05 -19.93 -25.04
N ALA A 475 25.38 -19.97 -25.05
CA ALA A 475 26.17 -21.05 -24.49
C ALA A 475 27.15 -20.48 -23.47
N GLN A 476 27.15 -21.01 -22.26
CA GLN A 476 28.05 -20.60 -21.20
C GLN A 476 28.74 -21.83 -20.63
N PHE A 477 30.07 -21.86 -20.72
CA PHE A 477 30.87 -22.84 -20.01
C PHE A 477 31.32 -22.22 -18.69
N VAL A 478 31.09 -22.93 -17.59
CA VAL A 478 31.50 -22.56 -16.24
C VAL A 478 32.44 -23.62 -15.71
N TRP A 479 33.58 -23.19 -15.19
CA TRP A 479 34.46 -23.99 -14.36
C TRP A 479 34.31 -23.56 -12.90
N ALA A 480 34.13 -24.54 -12.02
CA ALA A 480 34.14 -24.40 -10.58
C ALA A 480 34.81 -25.66 -9.97
N PRO A 481 35.25 -25.62 -8.70
CA PRO A 481 35.86 -26.77 -8.05
C PRO A 481 34.83 -27.91 -7.90
N ASP A 482 35.27 -29.16 -7.92
CA ASP A 482 34.39 -30.33 -7.79
C ASP A 482 34.10 -30.71 -6.33
N SER A 483 34.73 -30.04 -5.36
CA SER A 483 34.53 -30.25 -3.93
C SER A 483 34.75 -28.98 -3.13
N ALA A 484 34.13 -28.90 -1.95
CA ALA A 484 34.33 -27.87 -0.95
C ALA A 484 34.16 -28.49 0.45
N ASP A 485 34.74 -27.86 1.47
CA ASP A 485 34.53 -28.29 2.85
C ASP A 485 33.04 -28.15 3.22
N ALA A 486 32.50 -29.19 3.87
CA ALA A 486 31.10 -29.22 4.26
C ALA A 486 30.81 -28.23 5.39
N VAL A 487 29.69 -27.53 5.26
CA VAL A 487 29.11 -26.63 6.27
C VAL A 487 27.64 -26.98 6.46
N PRO A 488 27.02 -26.67 7.62
CA PRO A 488 25.59 -26.80 7.77
C PRO A 488 24.87 -25.88 6.76
N ASN A 489 23.80 -26.38 6.15
CA ASN A 489 22.99 -25.61 5.20
C ASN A 489 21.77 -25.01 5.94
N GLU A 490 21.85 -23.72 6.26
CA GLU A 490 20.81 -23.00 7.00
C GLU A 490 20.03 -22.03 6.10
N ASP A 491 20.69 -21.46 5.07
CA ASP A 491 20.08 -20.44 4.20
C ASP A 491 19.94 -20.85 2.71
N SER A 492 20.33 -22.09 2.36
CA SER A 492 20.41 -22.56 0.97
C SER A 492 19.56 -23.82 0.71
N GLN A 493 18.41 -23.96 1.38
CA GLN A 493 17.61 -25.19 1.38
C GLN A 493 16.59 -25.29 0.22
N ILE A 494 16.05 -24.17 -0.25
CA ILE A 494 14.98 -24.15 -1.28
C ILE A 494 15.57 -23.69 -2.61
N VAL A 495 15.92 -24.63 -3.48
CA VAL A 495 16.55 -24.33 -4.78
C VAL A 495 15.50 -24.17 -5.86
N ASN A 496 15.41 -22.98 -6.45
CA ASN A 496 14.51 -22.69 -7.56
C ASN A 496 15.30 -22.60 -8.86
N PHE A 497 14.96 -23.40 -9.87
CA PHE A 497 15.55 -23.30 -11.21
C PHE A 497 14.65 -22.50 -12.15
N ASP A 498 15.16 -21.41 -12.72
CA ASP A 498 14.39 -20.58 -13.64
C ASP A 498 15.23 -19.82 -14.69
N GLU A 499 14.55 -19.05 -15.55
CA GLU A 499 15.20 -18.32 -16.63
C GLU A 499 16.08 -17.16 -16.15
N GLY A 500 15.91 -16.73 -14.90
CA GLY A 500 16.70 -15.69 -14.25
C GLY A 500 18.07 -16.19 -13.79
N ASN A 501 18.15 -17.45 -13.34
CA ASN A 501 19.40 -18.03 -12.82
C ASN A 501 20.03 -19.10 -13.73
N LEU A 502 19.50 -19.32 -14.93
CA LEU A 502 20.03 -20.28 -15.91
C LEU A 502 21.54 -20.08 -16.20
N PHE A 503 22.05 -18.85 -16.12
CA PHE A 503 23.44 -18.51 -16.42
C PHE A 503 24.24 -18.02 -15.20
N ASP A 504 23.75 -18.28 -13.98
CA ASP A 504 24.43 -17.87 -12.75
C ASP A 504 25.55 -18.84 -12.34
N PHE A 505 26.52 -18.31 -11.57
CA PHE A 505 27.60 -19.10 -10.97
C PHE A 505 27.12 -20.04 -9.86
N SER A 506 25.93 -19.85 -9.33
CA SER A 506 25.32 -20.76 -8.36
C SER A 506 23.81 -20.61 -8.41
N ARG A 507 23.08 -21.73 -8.38
CA ARG A 507 21.62 -21.75 -8.32
C ARG A 507 21.06 -21.92 -6.91
N PHE A 508 21.93 -22.18 -5.94
CA PHE A 508 21.56 -22.11 -4.54
C PHE A 508 21.24 -20.67 -4.13
N PRO A 509 20.15 -20.44 -3.38
CA PRO A 509 19.99 -19.18 -2.67
C PRO A 509 20.98 -19.11 -1.50
N GLY A 510 21.09 -17.95 -0.86
CA GLY A 510 21.96 -17.81 0.31
C GLY A 510 23.44 -17.97 -0.01
N ALA A 511 24.21 -18.41 0.98
CA ALA A 511 25.66 -18.56 0.85
C ALA A 511 26.23 -19.87 1.38
N ASP A 512 25.45 -20.70 2.08
CA ASP A 512 25.89 -22.01 2.56
C ASP A 512 26.04 -23.02 1.41
N GLY A 513 25.12 -23.01 0.46
CA GLY A 513 25.19 -23.77 -0.79
C GLY A 513 25.86 -22.97 -1.90
N ARG A 514 26.83 -23.58 -2.59
CA ARG A 514 27.48 -23.01 -3.79
C ARG A 514 27.58 -24.12 -4.83
N GLU A 515 27.15 -23.84 -6.06
CA GLU A 515 27.12 -24.86 -7.11
C GLU A 515 28.54 -25.23 -7.58
N LEU A 516 28.94 -26.46 -7.27
CA LEU A 516 30.24 -27.03 -7.62
C LEU A 516 30.20 -27.67 -9.03
N GLY A 517 31.40 -28.00 -9.50
CA GLY A 517 31.59 -28.76 -10.74
C GLY A 517 31.55 -27.93 -12.00
N SER A 518 32.26 -28.44 -13.02
CA SER A 518 32.28 -27.85 -14.36
C SER A 518 30.98 -28.15 -15.11
N ARG A 519 30.45 -27.15 -15.81
CA ARG A 519 29.15 -27.24 -16.47
C ARG A 519 29.02 -26.38 -17.71
N LEU A 520 28.17 -26.83 -18.63
CA LEU A 520 27.74 -26.13 -19.83
C LEU A 520 26.26 -25.77 -19.69
N ASN A 521 25.97 -24.48 -19.59
CA ASN A 521 24.61 -23.95 -19.60
C ASN A 521 24.26 -23.58 -21.05
N LEU A 522 23.19 -24.16 -21.59
CA LEU A 522 22.65 -23.83 -22.89
C LEU A 522 21.27 -23.19 -22.74
N GLY A 523 21.03 -22.11 -23.46
CA GLY A 523 19.70 -21.51 -23.53
C GLY A 523 19.40 -20.89 -24.88
N LEU A 524 18.11 -20.74 -25.16
CA LEU A 524 17.57 -20.11 -26.35
C LEU A 524 16.43 -19.19 -25.93
N THR A 525 16.57 -17.91 -26.19
CA THR A 525 15.49 -16.94 -25.98
C THR A 525 14.96 -16.46 -27.32
N TRP A 526 13.64 -16.46 -27.48
CA TRP A 526 12.94 -15.85 -28.60
C TRP A 526 12.02 -14.74 -28.09
N THR A 527 12.28 -13.50 -28.51
CA THR A 527 11.43 -12.35 -28.22
C THR A 527 10.81 -11.83 -29.51
N ARG A 528 9.51 -11.60 -29.50
CA ARG A 528 8.75 -10.99 -30.59
C ARG A 528 7.98 -9.78 -30.09
N HIS A 529 8.17 -8.64 -30.77
CA HIS A 529 7.34 -7.46 -30.64
C HIS A 529 6.48 -7.33 -31.89
N ASP A 530 5.17 -7.36 -31.74
CA ASP A 530 4.23 -7.26 -32.85
C ASP A 530 3.73 -5.82 -33.03
N PRO A 531 3.49 -5.34 -34.26
CA PRO A 531 2.99 -3.98 -34.49
C PRO A 531 1.57 -3.76 -33.96
N LEU A 532 0.82 -4.83 -33.70
CA LEU A 532 -0.45 -4.77 -32.98
C LEU A 532 -0.29 -4.44 -31.49
N GLY A 533 0.95 -4.34 -30.98
CA GLY A 533 1.26 -3.89 -29.62
C GLY A 533 1.47 -5.02 -28.60
N TRP A 534 1.31 -6.29 -28.98
CA TRP A 534 1.59 -7.42 -28.11
C TRP A 534 3.05 -7.87 -28.19
N THR A 535 3.54 -8.46 -27.10
CA THR A 535 4.90 -8.97 -26.97
C THR A 535 4.89 -10.40 -26.46
N LEU A 536 5.69 -11.27 -27.06
CA LEU A 536 5.88 -12.65 -26.64
C LEU A 536 7.38 -12.91 -26.40
N GLY A 537 7.73 -13.42 -25.24
CA GLY A 537 9.05 -13.96 -24.91
C GLY A 537 8.94 -15.44 -24.61
N VAL A 538 9.87 -16.24 -25.12
CA VAL A 538 10.00 -17.67 -24.80
C VAL A 538 11.46 -17.95 -24.53
N THR A 539 11.78 -18.54 -23.41
CA THR A 539 13.13 -19.03 -23.06
C THR A 539 13.06 -20.53 -22.86
N ALA A 540 13.99 -21.26 -23.45
CA ALA A 540 14.22 -22.67 -23.16
C ALA A 540 15.69 -22.87 -22.79
N GLY A 541 15.98 -23.72 -21.80
CA GLY A 541 17.35 -23.92 -21.35
C GLY A 541 17.58 -25.25 -20.66
N ARG A 542 18.85 -25.65 -20.59
CA ARG A 542 19.30 -26.88 -19.94
C ARG A 542 20.76 -26.76 -19.51
N VAL A 543 21.09 -27.42 -18.41
CA VAL A 543 22.44 -27.47 -17.82
C VAL A 543 23.01 -28.86 -18.00
N PHE A 544 24.25 -28.95 -18.47
CA PHE A 544 24.99 -30.19 -18.58
C PHE A 544 26.21 -30.12 -17.68
N ARG A 545 26.41 -31.12 -16.82
CA ARG A 545 27.54 -31.20 -15.90
C ARG A 545 28.48 -32.31 -16.31
N THR A 546 29.76 -32.16 -15.97
CA THR A 546 30.76 -33.21 -16.22
C THR A 546 30.55 -34.42 -15.32
N GLU A 547 30.10 -34.19 -14.09
CA GLU A 547 29.84 -35.20 -13.06
C GLU A 547 28.62 -34.78 -12.23
N ASP A 548 27.92 -35.76 -11.68
CA ASP A 548 26.85 -35.53 -10.70
C ASP A 548 27.45 -35.60 -9.29
N LEU A 549 27.45 -34.46 -8.60
CA LEU A 549 27.98 -34.32 -7.24
C LEU A 549 26.89 -34.50 -6.16
N GLY A 550 25.65 -34.85 -6.53
CA GLY A 550 24.56 -35.07 -5.59
C GLY A 550 24.15 -33.82 -4.81
N GLN A 551 24.33 -32.64 -5.40
CA GLN A 551 24.14 -31.35 -4.73
C GLN A 551 22.69 -30.81 -4.84
N PHE A 552 21.86 -31.37 -5.72
CA PHE A 552 20.48 -30.91 -5.95
C PHE A 552 19.47 -32.02 -5.67
N SER A 553 18.26 -31.65 -5.21
CA SER A 553 17.15 -32.59 -5.11
C SER A 553 16.55 -32.86 -6.50
N THR A 554 15.90 -34.01 -6.67
CA THR A 554 15.15 -34.34 -7.89
C THR A 554 14.08 -33.28 -8.20
N ALA A 555 13.41 -32.75 -7.19
CA ALA A 555 12.32 -31.78 -7.35
C ALA A 555 12.79 -30.39 -7.81
N SER A 556 14.07 -30.05 -7.58
CA SER A 556 14.65 -28.77 -8.06
C SER A 556 14.75 -28.69 -9.59
N GLY A 557 14.64 -29.83 -10.28
CA GLY A 557 14.89 -29.96 -11.72
C GLY A 557 16.36 -29.79 -12.11
N LEU A 558 17.29 -29.80 -11.13
CA LEU A 558 18.73 -29.64 -11.35
C LEU A 558 19.55 -30.89 -11.05
N ASP A 559 18.92 -31.98 -10.60
CA ASP A 559 19.60 -33.23 -10.27
C ASP A 559 20.31 -33.87 -11.47
N GLY A 560 21.34 -34.69 -11.19
CA GLY A 560 22.06 -35.45 -12.21
C GLY A 560 23.06 -34.67 -13.07
N THR A 561 23.61 -35.38 -14.06
CA THR A 561 24.57 -34.84 -15.05
C THR A 561 23.91 -33.94 -16.09
N SER A 562 22.58 -33.94 -16.17
CA SER A 562 21.81 -33.03 -16.99
C SER A 562 20.59 -32.58 -16.22
N SER A 563 20.36 -31.27 -16.12
CA SER A 563 19.13 -30.74 -15.54
C SER A 563 17.91 -31.15 -16.35
N ASP A 564 16.73 -30.95 -15.78
CA ASP A 564 15.48 -30.89 -16.51
C ASP A 564 15.52 -29.81 -17.59
N TRP A 565 14.62 -29.92 -18.55
CA TRP A 565 14.32 -28.87 -19.50
C TRP A 565 13.57 -27.75 -18.80
N LEU A 566 14.15 -26.55 -18.81
CA LEU A 566 13.48 -25.33 -18.38
C LEU A 566 12.81 -24.68 -19.59
N VAL A 567 11.51 -24.37 -19.48
CA VAL A 567 10.78 -23.56 -20.46
C VAL A 567 10.02 -22.46 -19.74
N ALA A 568 10.20 -21.21 -20.17
CA ALA A 568 9.47 -20.06 -19.68
C ALA A 568 8.86 -19.28 -20.85
N ALA A 569 7.60 -18.85 -20.73
CA ALA A 569 6.90 -18.08 -21.74
C ALA A 569 6.16 -16.90 -21.12
N HIS A 570 6.27 -15.73 -21.75
CA HIS A 570 5.71 -14.47 -21.29
C HIS A 570 4.96 -13.79 -22.44
N LEU A 571 3.66 -13.58 -22.30
CA LEU A 571 2.82 -12.86 -23.26
C LEU A 571 2.25 -11.61 -22.58
N ALA A 572 2.34 -10.47 -23.25
CA ALA A 572 1.62 -9.26 -22.88
C ALA A 572 0.89 -8.70 -24.10
N THR A 573 -0.36 -8.27 -23.93
CA THR A 573 -1.17 -7.65 -24.99
C THR A 573 -1.56 -6.22 -24.59
N PRO A 574 -1.85 -5.35 -25.57
CA PRO A 574 -2.29 -3.98 -25.27
C PRO A 574 -3.67 -3.93 -24.61
N ASP A 575 -4.48 -4.98 -24.76
CA ASP A 575 -5.82 -5.10 -24.17
C ASP A 575 -5.78 -5.53 -22.69
N GLY A 576 -4.60 -5.57 -22.07
CA GLY A 576 -4.41 -5.83 -20.64
C GLY A 576 -4.18 -7.30 -20.26
N LEU A 577 -4.17 -8.23 -21.21
CA LEU A 577 -3.85 -9.64 -20.95
C LEU A 577 -2.35 -9.82 -20.75
N ARG A 578 -1.99 -10.52 -19.69
CA ARG A 578 -0.64 -10.95 -19.32
C ARG A 578 -0.68 -12.43 -18.98
N VAL A 579 0.19 -13.23 -19.59
CA VAL A 579 0.33 -14.66 -19.28
C VAL A 579 1.81 -14.93 -19.06
N MET A 580 2.13 -15.56 -17.95
CA MET A 580 3.47 -16.02 -17.63
C MET A 580 3.37 -17.51 -17.32
N ASN A 581 4.20 -18.32 -17.95
CA ASN A 581 4.30 -19.74 -17.70
C ASN A 581 5.76 -20.11 -17.51
N ARG A 582 6.05 -20.96 -16.52
CA ARG A 582 7.36 -21.50 -16.24
C ARG A 582 7.21 -22.96 -15.87
N MET A 583 7.98 -23.80 -16.55
CA MET A 583 7.89 -25.24 -16.43
C MET A 583 9.29 -25.85 -16.41
N THR A 584 9.49 -26.84 -15.55
CA THR A 584 10.63 -27.77 -15.64
C THR A 584 10.13 -29.20 -15.79
N PHE A 585 10.73 -29.96 -16.70
CA PHE A 585 10.36 -31.36 -16.96
C PHE A 585 11.56 -32.19 -17.40
N ASP A 586 11.54 -33.47 -17.07
CA ASP A 586 12.63 -34.40 -17.38
C ASP A 586 12.63 -34.87 -18.85
N ASP A 587 13.55 -35.77 -19.22
CA ASP A 587 13.59 -36.34 -20.57
C ASP A 587 12.39 -37.26 -20.91
N GLY A 588 11.66 -37.71 -19.89
CA GLY A 588 10.41 -38.46 -19.99
C GLY A 588 9.17 -37.59 -20.20
N LEU A 589 9.32 -36.26 -20.12
CA LEU A 589 8.25 -35.25 -20.10
C LEU A 589 7.42 -35.25 -18.80
N ASP A 590 7.95 -35.83 -17.73
CA ASP A 590 7.36 -35.72 -16.40
C ASP A 590 7.67 -34.34 -15.81
N VAL A 591 6.64 -33.69 -15.29
CA VAL A 591 6.71 -32.28 -14.85
C VAL A 591 7.17 -32.21 -13.40
N SER A 592 8.37 -31.68 -13.18
CA SER A 592 8.92 -31.44 -11.83
C SER A 592 8.30 -30.18 -11.20
N ARG A 593 8.11 -29.12 -12.01
CA ARG A 593 7.52 -27.85 -11.58
C ARG A 593 6.76 -27.18 -12.71
N GLU A 594 5.64 -26.57 -12.38
CA GLU A 594 4.85 -25.76 -13.30
C GLU A 594 4.24 -24.57 -12.54
N GLU A 595 4.44 -23.37 -13.07
CA GLU A 595 3.90 -22.12 -12.57
C GLU A 595 3.23 -21.39 -13.74
N LEU A 596 1.94 -21.14 -13.60
CA LEU A 596 1.16 -20.40 -14.59
C LEU A 596 0.49 -19.22 -13.90
N LEU A 597 0.79 -18.00 -14.34
CA LEU A 597 0.14 -16.78 -13.90
C LEU A 597 -0.57 -16.12 -15.09
N LEU A 598 -1.87 -15.90 -14.96
CA LEU A 598 -2.70 -15.17 -15.89
C LEU A 598 -3.21 -13.91 -15.20
N GLY A 599 -3.01 -12.77 -15.84
CA GLY A 599 -3.57 -11.48 -15.45
C GLY A 599 -4.33 -10.85 -16.61
N TYR A 600 -5.47 -10.25 -16.35
CA TYR A 600 -6.23 -9.48 -17.32
C TYR A 600 -6.80 -8.24 -16.65
N ASP A 601 -6.59 -7.07 -17.25
CA ASP A 601 -7.18 -5.81 -16.83
C ASP A 601 -7.84 -5.13 -18.04
N GLY A 602 -9.13 -5.38 -18.20
CA GLY A 602 -9.95 -4.87 -19.30
C GLY A 602 -10.81 -3.67 -18.91
N GLY A 603 -10.53 -3.02 -17.77
CA GLY A 603 -11.32 -1.91 -17.23
C GLY A 603 -12.67 -2.32 -16.62
N ARG A 604 -13.50 -3.09 -17.33
CA ARG A 604 -14.76 -3.64 -16.81
C ARG A 604 -14.55 -4.93 -16.00
N TYR A 605 -13.58 -5.72 -16.40
CA TYR A 605 -13.23 -6.98 -15.76
C TYR A 605 -11.75 -6.94 -15.43
N ASP A 606 -11.43 -7.44 -14.25
CA ASP A 606 -10.09 -7.76 -13.82
C ASP A 606 -10.07 -9.20 -13.37
N LEU A 607 -9.02 -9.91 -13.75
CA LEU A 607 -8.83 -11.32 -13.44
C LEU A 607 -7.35 -11.54 -13.15
N THR A 608 -7.06 -12.22 -12.05
CA THR A 608 -5.77 -12.83 -11.76
C THR A 608 -6.01 -14.30 -11.46
N ALA A 609 -5.29 -15.19 -12.11
CA ALA A 609 -5.33 -16.62 -11.83
C ALA A 609 -3.90 -17.16 -11.79
N GLY A 610 -3.59 -17.94 -10.76
CA GLY A 610 -2.29 -18.58 -10.57
C GLY A 610 -2.49 -20.08 -10.41
N TYR A 611 -1.73 -20.89 -11.13
CA TYR A 611 -1.64 -22.34 -10.92
C TYR A 611 -0.20 -22.71 -10.57
N LEU A 612 -0.04 -23.55 -9.55
CA LEU A 612 1.24 -24.04 -9.07
C LEU A 612 1.20 -25.56 -8.99
N TRP A 613 2.21 -26.20 -9.57
CA TRP A 613 2.52 -27.62 -9.40
C TRP A 613 3.97 -27.78 -8.95
N LEU A 614 4.17 -28.52 -7.86
CA LEU A 614 5.48 -28.89 -7.34
C LEU A 614 5.47 -30.37 -6.94
N VAL A 615 6.34 -31.20 -7.51
CA VAL A 615 6.53 -32.60 -7.09
C VAL A 615 7.11 -32.68 -5.69
N ALA A 616 6.75 -33.67 -4.88
CA ALA A 616 7.22 -33.77 -3.49
C ALA A 616 8.75 -33.62 -3.35
N ASP A 617 9.19 -32.87 -2.34
CA ASP A 617 10.61 -32.70 -2.01
C ASP A 617 10.82 -32.82 -0.49
N PRO A 618 11.30 -33.99 0.00
CA PRO A 618 11.65 -34.16 1.41
C PRO A 618 12.76 -33.21 1.88
N ALA A 619 13.65 -32.76 1.01
CA ALA A 619 14.72 -31.81 1.39
C ALA A 619 14.17 -30.42 1.72
N GLU A 620 13.01 -30.05 1.16
CA GLU A 620 12.28 -28.82 1.46
C GLU A 620 11.20 -29.02 2.54
N ASN A 621 11.20 -30.15 3.25
CA ASN A 621 10.14 -30.58 4.17
C ASN A 621 8.75 -30.63 3.51
N ARG A 622 8.70 -30.92 2.21
CA ARG A 622 7.50 -31.00 1.39
C ARG A 622 7.22 -32.44 0.99
N LEU A 623 6.69 -33.21 1.95
CA LEU A 623 6.50 -34.67 1.84
C LEU A 623 5.44 -35.12 0.82
N LYS A 624 4.62 -34.20 0.32
CA LYS A 624 3.60 -34.47 -0.70
C LYS A 624 3.73 -33.45 -1.83
N PRO A 625 3.29 -33.78 -3.05
CA PRO A 625 3.17 -32.78 -4.10
C PRO A 625 2.30 -31.60 -3.64
N THR A 626 2.46 -30.47 -4.30
CA THR A 626 1.61 -29.30 -4.10
C THR A 626 0.99 -28.95 -5.44
N SER A 627 -0.34 -28.94 -5.50
CA SER A 627 -1.10 -28.52 -6.67
C SER A 627 -2.16 -27.54 -6.23
N GLU A 628 -2.00 -26.26 -6.57
CA GLU A 628 -2.89 -25.20 -6.11
C GLU A 628 -3.33 -24.28 -7.26
N LEU A 629 -4.61 -23.90 -7.23
CA LEU A 629 -5.18 -22.83 -8.05
C LEU A 629 -5.59 -21.67 -7.15
N VAL A 630 -5.06 -20.49 -7.41
CA VAL A 630 -5.51 -19.22 -6.84
C VAL A 630 -6.22 -18.43 -7.94
N PHE A 631 -7.32 -17.78 -7.60
CA PHE A 631 -8.12 -17.02 -8.55
C PHE A 631 -8.74 -15.81 -7.86
N ASP A 632 -8.58 -14.63 -8.46
CA ASP A 632 -9.16 -13.36 -8.04
C ASP A 632 -9.81 -12.70 -9.25
N ALA A 633 -11.09 -12.40 -9.16
CA ALA A 633 -11.82 -11.73 -10.23
C ALA A 633 -12.64 -10.56 -9.69
N GLY A 634 -12.61 -9.45 -10.42
CA GLY A 634 -13.47 -8.30 -10.24
C GLY A 634 -14.25 -8.01 -11.51
N TRP A 635 -15.49 -7.56 -11.35
CA TRP A 635 -16.30 -7.17 -12.50
C TRP A 635 -17.24 -6.01 -12.16
N ASP A 636 -17.23 -5.00 -13.03
CA ASP A 636 -18.19 -3.91 -12.99
C ASP A 636 -19.48 -4.36 -13.68
N MET A 637 -20.50 -4.61 -12.86
CA MET A 637 -21.82 -5.06 -13.31
C MET A 637 -22.62 -3.95 -14.01
N GLY A 638 -22.17 -2.69 -13.88
CA GLY A 638 -22.90 -1.51 -14.29
C GLY A 638 -23.79 -0.98 -13.17
N ALA A 639 -24.41 0.19 -13.39
CA ALA A 639 -25.31 0.83 -12.42
C ALA A 639 -24.70 0.95 -11.00
N ASN A 640 -23.41 1.32 -10.93
CA ASN A 640 -22.66 1.53 -9.68
C ASN A 640 -22.33 0.25 -8.87
N TRP A 641 -22.59 -0.93 -9.42
CA TRP A 641 -22.28 -2.21 -8.78
C TRP A 641 -20.97 -2.80 -9.29
N ARG A 642 -20.16 -3.30 -8.34
CA ARG A 642 -18.96 -4.08 -8.60
C ARG A 642 -19.01 -5.37 -7.80
N GLY A 643 -18.78 -6.49 -8.46
CA GLY A 643 -18.64 -7.80 -7.83
C GLY A 643 -17.16 -8.19 -7.72
N SER A 644 -16.85 -9.01 -6.73
CA SER A 644 -15.56 -9.67 -6.61
C SER A 644 -15.70 -11.11 -6.15
N PHE A 645 -14.77 -11.95 -6.59
CA PHE A 645 -14.64 -13.33 -6.15
C PHE A 645 -13.17 -13.67 -5.98
N THR A 646 -12.84 -14.30 -4.87
CA THR A 646 -11.50 -14.83 -4.57
C THR A 646 -11.63 -16.30 -4.20
N GLY A 647 -10.76 -17.14 -4.71
CA GLY A 647 -10.73 -18.57 -4.43
C GLY A 647 -9.31 -19.11 -4.37
N ARG A 648 -9.08 -20.06 -3.47
CA ARG A 648 -7.88 -20.89 -3.46
C ARG A 648 -8.30 -22.34 -3.28
N TYR A 649 -7.82 -23.21 -4.17
CA TYR A 649 -8.14 -24.63 -4.20
C TYR A 649 -6.87 -25.45 -4.23
N ASP A 650 -6.80 -26.45 -3.35
CA ASP A 650 -5.71 -27.42 -3.27
C ASP A 650 -6.22 -28.73 -3.90
N PHE A 651 -5.65 -29.10 -5.04
CA PHE A 651 -6.03 -30.30 -5.79
C PHE A 651 -5.53 -31.57 -5.12
N GLU A 652 -4.40 -31.53 -4.41
CA GLU A 652 -3.85 -32.68 -3.68
C GLU A 652 -4.71 -33.02 -2.47
N ALA A 653 -5.20 -32.00 -1.75
CA ALA A 653 -6.14 -32.19 -0.66
C ALA A 653 -7.61 -32.27 -1.11
N ALA A 654 -7.88 -32.15 -2.42
CA ALA A 654 -9.21 -32.11 -3.03
C ALA A 654 -10.20 -31.18 -2.30
N ARG A 655 -9.74 -29.98 -1.91
CA ARG A 655 -10.55 -29.02 -1.13
C ARG A 655 -10.19 -27.58 -1.43
N ALA A 656 -11.19 -26.69 -1.31
CA ALA A 656 -10.92 -25.26 -1.22
C ALA A 656 -10.21 -24.95 0.11
N THR A 657 -9.21 -24.07 0.09
CA THR A 657 -8.59 -23.54 1.32
C THR A 657 -9.21 -22.19 1.69
N ARG A 658 -9.61 -21.39 0.70
CA ARG A 658 -10.31 -20.11 0.87
C ARG A 658 -11.33 -19.88 -0.24
N ALA A 659 -12.46 -19.27 0.11
CA ALA A 659 -13.37 -18.66 -0.87
C ALA A 659 -13.91 -17.34 -0.32
N ALA A 660 -14.03 -16.31 -1.14
CA ALA A 660 -14.65 -15.05 -0.78
C ALA A 660 -15.47 -14.48 -1.94
N LEU A 661 -16.56 -13.81 -1.58
CA LEU A 661 -17.49 -13.11 -2.46
C LEU A 661 -17.65 -11.70 -1.92
N GLY A 662 -17.55 -10.71 -2.80
CA GLY A 662 -17.75 -9.31 -2.47
C GLY A 662 -18.74 -8.66 -3.43
N VAL A 663 -19.55 -7.77 -2.89
CA VAL A 663 -20.40 -6.88 -3.68
C VAL A 663 -20.27 -5.48 -3.10
N ALA A 664 -19.88 -4.54 -3.95
CA ALA A 664 -19.75 -3.13 -3.63
C ALA A 664 -20.73 -2.33 -4.47
N TRP A 665 -21.46 -1.41 -3.83
CA TRP A 665 -22.28 -0.42 -4.51
C TRP A 665 -21.73 0.98 -4.23
N ARG A 666 -21.37 1.72 -5.29
CA ARG A 666 -20.60 2.97 -5.22
C ARG A 666 -21.27 4.10 -5.97
N THR A 667 -21.81 5.08 -5.26
CA THR A 667 -22.37 6.31 -5.85
C THR A 667 -21.41 7.48 -5.75
N ASP A 668 -21.86 8.65 -6.19
CA ASP A 668 -21.19 9.94 -5.98
C ASP A 668 -21.01 10.29 -4.50
N CYS A 669 -21.93 9.86 -3.63
CA CYS A 669 -22.00 10.27 -2.23
C CYS A 669 -21.93 9.14 -1.19
N ALA A 670 -21.93 7.87 -1.58
CA ALA A 670 -21.79 6.75 -0.65
C ALA A 670 -21.15 5.50 -1.28
N THR A 671 -20.57 4.65 -0.44
CA THR A 671 -20.18 3.28 -0.78
C THR A 671 -20.70 2.31 0.28
N VAL A 672 -21.32 1.22 -0.18
CA VAL A 672 -21.75 0.10 0.64
C VAL A 672 -21.03 -1.15 0.17
N ASP A 673 -20.20 -1.73 1.04
CA ASP A 673 -19.45 -2.95 0.76
C ASP A 673 -20.00 -4.09 1.62
N LEU A 674 -20.39 -5.19 0.98
CA LEU A 674 -20.75 -6.45 1.62
C LEU A 674 -19.77 -7.52 1.14
N SER A 675 -19.13 -8.20 2.08
CA SER A 675 -18.24 -9.33 1.76
C SER A 675 -18.55 -10.54 2.63
N LEU A 676 -18.53 -11.72 2.00
CA LEU A 676 -18.57 -13.02 2.64
C LEU A 676 -17.24 -13.72 2.34
N SER A 677 -16.53 -14.16 3.36
CA SER A 677 -15.32 -14.97 3.17
C SER A 677 -15.36 -16.20 4.06
N ARG A 678 -14.73 -17.28 3.60
CA ARG A 678 -14.60 -18.53 4.34
C ARG A 678 -13.20 -19.08 4.20
N ARG A 679 -12.56 -19.32 5.35
CA ARG A 679 -11.36 -20.14 5.46
C ARG A 679 -11.79 -21.57 5.79
N PHE A 680 -11.40 -22.51 4.96
CA PHE A 680 -11.75 -23.93 5.11
C PHE A 680 -10.67 -24.72 5.86
N THR A 681 -9.45 -24.19 5.92
CA THR A 681 -8.35 -24.79 6.65
C THR A 681 -8.52 -24.64 8.16
N SER A 682 -8.03 -25.64 8.89
CA SER A 682 -7.99 -25.69 10.36
C SER A 682 -6.70 -26.34 10.82
N SER A 683 -6.18 -25.90 11.96
CA SER A 683 -5.04 -26.49 12.67
C SER A 683 -5.44 -26.84 14.12
N THR A 684 -4.47 -27.23 14.96
CA THR A 684 -4.68 -27.40 16.40
C THR A 684 -5.04 -26.09 17.09
N SER A 685 -4.49 -24.98 16.60
CA SER A 685 -4.64 -23.63 17.16
C SER A 685 -5.78 -22.83 16.54
N VAL A 686 -6.20 -23.14 15.30
CA VAL A 686 -7.13 -22.31 14.53
C VAL A 686 -8.22 -23.15 13.86
N LYS A 687 -9.49 -22.71 13.99
CA LYS A 687 -10.63 -23.36 13.34
C LYS A 687 -10.96 -22.72 11.98
N ALA A 688 -11.66 -23.47 11.15
CA ALA A 688 -12.31 -22.93 9.96
C ALA A 688 -13.32 -21.85 10.37
N ASP A 689 -13.35 -20.73 9.65
CA ASP A 689 -14.17 -19.58 9.99
C ASP A 689 -14.86 -19.01 8.75
N THR A 690 -16.07 -18.49 8.96
CA THR A 690 -16.84 -17.74 7.96
C THR A 690 -17.03 -16.33 8.49
N ASP A 691 -16.58 -15.33 7.73
CA ASP A 691 -16.65 -13.91 8.07
C ASP A 691 -17.57 -13.17 7.08
N ILE A 692 -18.56 -12.47 7.62
CA ILE A 692 -19.46 -11.57 6.90
C ILE A 692 -19.20 -10.14 7.39
N ASN A 693 -18.74 -9.27 6.49
CA ASN A 693 -18.49 -7.87 6.77
C ASN A 693 -19.43 -6.97 5.97
N LEU A 694 -19.99 -5.96 6.65
CA LEU A 694 -20.73 -4.86 6.06
C LEU A 694 -20.12 -3.53 6.48
N SER A 695 -19.76 -2.72 5.49
CA SER A 695 -19.19 -1.38 5.66
C SER A 695 -20.00 -0.35 4.88
N VAL A 696 -20.20 0.83 5.46
CA VAL A 696 -20.86 1.97 4.82
C VAL A 696 -19.96 3.19 4.96
N ILE A 697 -19.62 3.80 3.83
CA ILE A 697 -18.78 5.00 3.76
C ILE A 697 -19.62 6.10 3.10
N LEU A 698 -19.70 7.27 3.73
CA LEU A 698 -20.30 8.46 3.13
C LEU A 698 -19.20 9.31 2.51
N HIS A 699 -19.35 9.67 1.23
CA HIS A 699 -18.41 10.54 0.52
C HIS A 699 -18.81 12.01 0.70
N GLY A 700 -17.89 12.94 0.44
CA GLY A 700 -18.16 14.38 0.56
C GLY A 700 -18.33 14.89 2.00
N VAL A 701 -17.85 14.13 2.99
CA VAL A 701 -17.77 14.52 4.40
C VAL A 701 -16.31 14.40 4.84
N GLY A 702 -15.65 15.54 5.08
CA GLY A 702 -14.20 15.60 5.29
C GLY A 702 -13.38 15.40 4.01
N ALA A 703 -12.11 15.79 4.03
CA ALA A 703 -11.31 15.98 2.80
C ALA A 703 -10.66 14.70 2.21
N GLY A 704 -11.27 13.52 2.33
CA GLY A 704 -10.60 12.24 2.05
C GLY A 704 -11.31 11.23 1.13
N THR A 705 -12.56 11.50 0.74
CA THR A 705 -13.41 10.52 0.07
C THR A 705 -13.94 11.09 -1.24
N ASP A 706 -13.07 11.14 -2.25
CA ASP A 706 -13.38 11.80 -3.51
C ASP A 706 -14.13 10.84 -4.46
N GLY A 707 -15.46 10.83 -4.39
CA GLY A 707 -16.36 10.09 -5.30
C GLY A 707 -16.40 10.65 -6.74
N ARG A 708 -15.46 11.54 -7.10
CA ARG A 708 -15.47 12.33 -8.35
C ARG A 708 -15.53 11.48 -9.62
N ARG A 709 -15.10 10.22 -9.59
CA ARG A 709 -15.18 9.32 -10.75
C ARG A 709 -16.63 8.95 -11.14
N TYR A 710 -17.58 9.04 -10.20
CA TYR A 710 -18.99 8.68 -10.40
C TYR A 710 -19.93 9.88 -10.58
N ARG A 711 -19.40 11.12 -10.67
CA ARG A 711 -20.15 12.40 -10.79
C ARG A 711 -20.99 12.60 -12.09
N ARG A 712 -21.39 11.53 -12.80
CA ARG A 712 -22.11 11.66 -14.09
C ARG A 712 -23.42 10.89 -14.23
N SER A 713 -23.92 10.22 -13.20
CA SER A 713 -25.26 9.63 -13.27
C SER A 713 -26.06 9.93 -12.02
N CYS A 714 -27.21 10.58 -12.18
CA CYS A 714 -28.27 10.50 -11.19
C CYS A 714 -28.48 9.01 -10.87
N GLY A 715 -28.31 8.63 -9.59
CA GLY A 715 -28.74 7.31 -9.14
C GLY A 715 -30.22 7.08 -9.46
N PRO A 716 -30.67 5.82 -9.50
CA PRO A 716 -32.07 5.50 -9.74
C PRO A 716 -33.02 6.18 -8.74
#